data_AF-A0A179ICG4-F1
#
_entry.id   AF-A0A179ICG4-F1
#
_cell.length_a   1.000
_cell.length_b   1.000
_cell.length_c   1.000
_cell.angle_alpha   90.00
_cell.angle_beta   90.00
_cell.angle_gamma   90.00
#
_symmetry.space_group_name_H-M   'P 1'
#
loop_
_entity.id
_entity.type
_entity.pdbx_description
1 polymer ?
#
loop_
_entity_poly.entity_id
_entity_poly.type
_entity_poly.pdbx_seq_one_letter_code
_entity_poly.pdbx_strand_id
1 'polypeptide(L)'
;MAPSAVDVKNEPKAADLAALTAEFDGTLRFYLNGTKVVLDDIDPEATVLEYLRGIGLTGTKLGCGEGGCGACTIVVSQFNPTTREVYHASVNACLAPLVSLDGKHVITIEGIGNTKRPHPTQERVAMGNGSQCGFCTPGIVMSLYALLRNNDAPTEHDVEEAFDGNLCRCTGYRPILDAAQTFSVKKGCGQAAANGGCCMDKTNGAANGANGATTNGTNGENGVAGKQNGGGCCMENGNGPAKGGCCMDKMKDDQPIKRFTPPGFIEYNPDTELIFPPQLKKHEMRPLAFGTKKKTWYRPVTLDQLLQIKSVYPQAKTIGGSTETQIEIKFKALQYPVSVYVGDIAELRQYKFNDDHMEVGGNVTLTDLEKLCETAMEHYGPARGQVFEGILKQLKYFAGRQIRNVGTPAGNLVTASPISDLNPSLWGANAVLIAKSATEETEIRMSQFFTGYRKTALPPDAIIASIRIPVTAAKGEFYRTYKQAKRKDDDIAIVTSALRVKLDDAGMVQESNLIYGGMAATTVSAKSAEEYLIGKPFAELDTLEGVMSALGRDFDMQFSVPGGMASYRKALAFGFFYRFYHDALSALNGKNVDKQAIDEIERELSTGKIDHQSAQKYELEVTGKSNPHVAALKQTTGEAQYTDDIPQMKNELYGCWVLSTKARAKILSVDYSKALDMPGVVDYIDAKDMPDEEANKFGPPHFDERFFAEGEVFTAGQAIAMILATSATKAAEAARAVQVEYETLPCVLTMEEAIEQESFHPVYREIKKGNTEEAFKNCDHVFTGKVRMGGQEHFYLETNACLAVPSPEDGAIEIFASTQNANETQVFAARTCGVAANKVVVRVKRLGGGFGGKESRSVILSSVVALAAKKTKRPVRCMLTREEDMLTMGQRHPFLAHYKVGVNKDGKIQALDLSIYNNAGWTFDLSTAVCERAMTHSDGCYSIPNVLVRGRVCKTNTVSNTAFRGFGGPQGT
;
A
#
# COMPACT_ATOMS: atom_id res chain seq x y z
N MET A 1 20.27 13.29 0.18
CA MET A 1 19.84 14.67 0.49
C MET A 1 20.49 15.20 1.77
N ALA A 2 21.67 14.72 2.17
CA ALA A 2 22.36 15.24 3.34
C ALA A 2 23.08 16.55 2.99
N PRO A 3 22.90 17.63 3.77
CA PRO A 3 23.87 18.71 3.77
C PRO A 3 25.18 18.22 4.40
N SER A 4 26.34 18.80 4.06
CA SER A 4 27.61 18.56 4.74
C SER A 4 27.88 19.63 5.80
N ALA A 5 28.77 19.25 6.74
CA ALA A 5 29.12 19.90 8.00
C ALA A 5 29.05 21.44 8.02
N VAL A 6 28.26 21.95 8.97
CA VAL A 6 28.38 23.31 9.50
C VAL A 6 29.24 23.25 10.76
N ASP A 7 30.17 24.19 10.90
CA ASP A 7 31.10 24.27 12.03
C ASP A 7 30.33 24.62 13.32
N VAL A 8 30.30 23.71 14.30
CA VAL A 8 29.54 23.85 15.53
C VAL A 8 30.32 24.71 16.52
N LYS A 9 29.92 25.97 16.68
CA LYS A 9 30.31 26.79 17.83
C LYS A 9 29.06 27.22 18.59
N ASN A 10 28.74 26.50 19.66
CA ASN A 10 28.32 27.02 20.97
C ASN A 10 27.85 25.87 21.88
N GLU A 11 28.26 25.93 23.16
CA GLU A 11 27.80 25.02 24.22
C GLU A 11 26.34 25.36 24.61
N PRO A 12 25.46 24.36 24.86
CA PRO A 12 24.08 24.61 25.27
C PRO A 12 24.02 25.21 26.68
N LYS A 13 23.37 26.35 26.84
CA LYS A 13 22.88 26.83 28.14
C LYS A 13 21.38 26.62 28.20
N ALA A 14 20.87 26.02 29.27
CA ALA A 14 19.44 25.86 29.49
C ALA A 14 18.76 27.23 29.51
N ALA A 15 18.01 27.55 28.46
CA ALA A 15 17.21 28.76 28.35
C ALA A 15 15.75 28.48 28.72
N ASP A 16 15.06 29.48 29.26
CA ASP A 16 13.60 29.47 29.39
C ASP A 16 12.95 29.30 28.00
N LEU A 17 11.99 28.39 27.86
CA LEU A 17 11.29 28.16 26.59
C LEU A 17 10.60 29.43 26.07
N ALA A 18 10.12 30.29 26.97
CA ALA A 18 9.54 31.57 26.59
C ALA A 18 10.59 32.48 25.92
N ALA A 19 11.83 32.45 26.39
CA ALA A 19 12.94 33.16 25.77
C ALA A 19 13.36 32.51 24.43
N LEU A 20 13.40 31.18 24.35
CA LEU A 20 13.75 30.44 23.13
C LEU A 20 12.74 30.70 22.00
N THR A 21 11.45 30.65 22.34
CA THR A 21 10.35 30.73 21.36
C THR A 21 9.91 32.16 21.07
N ALA A 22 10.41 33.17 21.79
CA ALA A 22 10.13 34.58 21.53
C ALA A 22 10.54 35.01 20.10
N GLU A 23 11.55 34.35 19.53
CA GLU A 23 12.06 34.62 18.18
C GLU A 23 11.46 33.67 17.12
N PHE A 24 10.58 32.74 17.49
CA PHE A 24 9.97 31.79 16.56
C PHE A 24 8.83 32.46 15.78
N ASP A 25 8.71 32.12 14.51
CA ASP A 25 7.70 32.67 13.61
C ASP A 25 6.40 31.84 13.67
N GLY A 26 5.25 32.48 13.44
CA GLY A 26 3.95 31.81 13.34
C GLY A 26 3.53 31.51 11.90
N THR A 27 4.25 32.04 10.91
CA THR A 27 3.83 32.01 9.50
C THR A 27 4.54 30.91 8.70
N LEU A 28 3.75 30.04 8.04
CA LEU A 28 4.23 28.99 7.14
C LEU A 28 4.34 29.51 5.71
N ARG A 29 5.47 29.25 5.03
CA ARG A 29 5.77 29.80 3.71
C ARG A 29 6.26 28.72 2.76
N PHE A 30 5.53 28.50 1.67
CA PHE A 30 5.88 27.51 0.66
C PHE A 30 5.39 27.93 -0.72
N TYR A 31 5.70 27.14 -1.73
CA TYR A 31 5.15 27.32 -3.08
C TYR A 31 4.23 26.16 -3.44
N LEU A 32 3.10 26.47 -4.07
CA LEU A 32 2.14 25.51 -4.58
C LEU A 32 1.95 25.74 -6.08
N ASN A 33 2.30 24.76 -6.90
CA ASN A 33 2.20 24.83 -8.36
C ASN A 33 2.85 26.11 -8.94
N GLY A 34 3.99 26.52 -8.35
CA GLY A 34 4.74 27.72 -8.76
C GLY A 34 4.25 29.03 -8.14
N THR A 35 3.15 29.01 -7.39
CA THR A 35 2.58 30.19 -6.71
C THR A 35 2.99 30.22 -5.25
N LYS A 36 3.44 31.39 -4.74
CA LYS A 36 3.80 31.55 -3.33
C LYS A 36 2.56 31.49 -2.44
N VAL A 37 2.64 30.71 -1.37
CA VAL A 37 1.62 30.58 -0.33
C VAL A 37 2.20 31.04 1.01
N VAL A 38 1.42 31.82 1.75
CA VAL A 38 1.76 32.35 3.08
C VAL A 38 0.55 32.13 3.97
N LEU A 39 0.72 31.40 5.07
CA LEU A 39 -0.35 31.07 6.02
C LEU A 39 0.04 31.55 7.41
N ASP A 40 -0.76 32.45 7.98
CA ASP A 40 -0.54 33.03 9.32
C ASP A 40 -1.36 32.34 10.42
N ASP A 41 -2.46 31.67 10.05
CA ASP A 41 -3.30 30.87 10.96
C ASP A 41 -3.34 29.43 10.43
N ILE A 42 -2.59 28.55 11.09
CA ILE A 42 -2.34 27.18 10.63
C ILE A 42 -2.98 26.25 11.64
N ASP A 43 -3.88 25.38 11.17
CA ASP A 43 -4.34 24.27 11.98
C ASP A 43 -3.18 23.29 12.21
N PRO A 44 -2.72 23.09 13.47
CA PRO A 44 -1.65 22.16 13.80
C PRO A 44 -1.95 20.69 13.47
N GLU A 45 -3.19 20.34 13.14
CA GLU A 45 -3.57 18.97 12.81
C GLU A 45 -3.77 18.74 11.31
N ALA A 46 -3.78 19.81 10.52
CA ALA A 46 -4.05 19.71 9.09
C ALA A 46 -2.95 18.95 8.36
N THR A 47 -3.37 17.96 7.59
CA THR A 47 -2.53 17.30 6.58
C THR A 47 -2.48 18.14 5.30
N VAL A 48 -1.47 17.89 4.47
CA VAL A 48 -1.37 18.53 3.15
C VAL A 48 -2.58 18.19 2.28
N LEU A 49 -3.10 16.96 2.37
CA LEU A 49 -4.28 16.55 1.60
C LEU A 49 -5.52 17.36 1.98
N GLU A 50 -5.77 17.56 3.28
CA GLU A 50 -6.91 18.35 3.77
C GLU A 50 -6.78 19.80 3.31
N TYR A 51 -5.59 20.38 3.38
CA TYR A 51 -5.33 21.74 2.90
C TYR A 51 -5.60 21.86 1.39
N LEU A 52 -5.02 20.99 0.56
CA LEU A 52 -5.16 21.04 -0.91
C LEU A 52 -6.62 20.95 -1.34
N ARG A 53 -7.35 19.98 -0.78
CA ARG A 53 -8.76 19.78 -1.09
C ARG A 53 -9.62 20.92 -0.56
N GLY A 54 -9.31 21.44 0.63
CA GLY A 54 -10.01 22.57 1.26
C GLY A 54 -9.95 23.87 0.44
N ILE A 55 -8.86 24.10 -0.29
CA ILE A 55 -8.73 25.24 -1.22
C ILE A 55 -9.24 24.94 -2.65
N GLY A 56 -9.81 23.76 -2.88
CA GLY A 56 -10.43 23.37 -4.15
C GLY A 56 -9.52 22.63 -5.15
N LEU A 57 -8.28 22.29 -4.79
CA LEU A 57 -7.42 21.40 -5.58
C LEU A 57 -7.75 19.95 -5.28
N THR A 58 -8.80 19.46 -5.93
CA THR A 58 -9.39 18.14 -5.64
C THR A 58 -8.79 17.00 -6.44
N GLY A 59 -7.84 17.26 -7.35
CA GLY A 59 -7.19 16.24 -8.17
C GLY A 59 -6.41 15.21 -7.34
N THR A 60 -5.81 15.62 -6.23
CA THR A 60 -5.21 14.71 -5.24
C THR A 60 -6.31 14.06 -4.39
N LYS A 61 -6.33 12.72 -4.31
CA LYS A 61 -7.47 11.95 -3.79
C LYS A 61 -7.20 11.28 -2.44
N LEU A 62 -8.24 11.13 -1.60
CA LEU A 62 -8.22 10.30 -0.39
C LEU A 62 -8.69 8.88 -0.72
N GLY A 63 -7.80 7.87 -0.64
CA GLY A 63 -8.16 6.47 -0.88
C GLY A 63 -8.12 5.56 0.35
N CYS A 64 -7.12 5.73 1.22
CA CYS A 64 -6.97 4.95 2.46
C CYS A 64 -6.70 5.84 3.69
N GLY A 65 -5.85 6.86 3.55
CA GLY A 65 -5.47 7.73 4.66
C GLY A 65 -4.34 7.18 5.54
N GLU A 66 -3.66 6.13 5.09
CA GLU A 66 -2.60 5.42 5.82
C GLU A 66 -1.30 5.22 4.98
N GLY A 67 -1.22 5.86 3.81
CA GLY A 67 -0.03 5.81 2.95
C GLY A 67 0.04 4.63 1.95
N GLY A 68 -0.66 3.53 2.20
CA GLY A 68 -0.52 2.29 1.38
C GLY A 68 -1.20 2.25 0.01
N CYS A 69 -1.89 3.31 -0.45
CA CYS A 69 -2.57 3.29 -1.76
C CYS A 69 -2.01 4.27 -2.81
N GLY A 70 -1.25 5.28 -2.40
CA GLY A 70 -0.66 6.27 -3.31
C GLY A 70 -1.65 7.17 -4.05
N ALA A 71 -2.97 7.11 -3.81
CA ALA A 71 -3.95 7.97 -4.50
C ALA A 71 -3.78 9.47 -4.16
N CYS A 72 -3.14 9.75 -3.03
CA CYS A 72 -2.83 11.11 -2.54
C CYS A 72 -1.41 11.58 -2.88
N THR A 73 -0.71 10.90 -3.80
CA THR A 73 0.68 11.26 -4.11
C THR A 73 0.76 12.65 -4.74
N ILE A 74 1.66 13.46 -4.18
CA ILE A 74 2.10 14.77 -4.68
C ILE A 74 3.62 14.74 -4.85
N VAL A 75 4.18 15.77 -5.47
CA VAL A 75 5.64 15.98 -5.49
C VAL A 75 6.01 17.17 -4.61
N VAL A 76 6.96 16.95 -3.70
CA VAL A 76 7.55 17.99 -2.86
C VAL A 76 9.00 18.18 -3.28
N SER A 77 9.31 19.36 -3.78
CA SER A 77 10.64 19.71 -4.25
C SER A 77 11.38 20.51 -3.19
N GLN A 78 12.64 20.15 -2.94
CA GLN A 78 13.51 20.83 -1.99
C GLN A 78 14.90 21.06 -2.59
N PHE A 79 15.49 22.22 -2.28
CA PHE A 79 16.87 22.53 -2.64
C PHE A 79 17.82 22.00 -1.56
N ASN A 80 18.83 21.23 -1.97
CA ASN A 80 19.91 20.84 -1.08
C ASN A 80 20.99 21.93 -1.10
N PRO A 81 21.23 22.65 0.01
CA PRO A 81 22.21 23.74 0.05
C PRO A 81 23.65 23.27 -0.17
N THR A 82 23.94 21.99 0.09
CA THR A 82 25.28 21.41 -0.05
C THR A 82 25.55 20.93 -1.47
N THR A 83 24.71 20.07 -2.03
CA THR A 83 24.92 19.58 -3.41
C THR A 83 24.53 20.63 -4.45
N ARG A 84 23.78 21.67 -4.04
CA ARG A 84 23.21 22.71 -4.91
C ARG A 84 22.24 22.16 -5.96
N GLU A 85 21.67 20.99 -5.68
CA GLU A 85 20.69 20.33 -6.53
C GLU A 85 19.28 20.44 -5.95
N VAL A 86 18.29 20.32 -6.82
CA VAL A 86 16.88 20.22 -6.42
C VAL A 86 16.51 18.75 -6.50
N TYR A 87 15.89 18.24 -5.43
CA TYR A 87 15.33 16.90 -5.42
C TYR A 87 13.80 16.97 -5.43
N HIS A 88 13.17 16.05 -6.16
CA HIS A 88 11.72 15.99 -6.36
C HIS A 88 11.14 14.73 -5.69
N ALA A 89 10.77 14.82 -4.42
CA ALA A 89 10.26 13.68 -3.67
C ALA A 89 8.77 13.43 -3.96
N SER A 90 8.39 12.20 -4.30
CA SER A 90 6.98 11.78 -4.21
C SER A 90 6.59 11.58 -2.75
N VAL A 91 5.44 12.11 -2.32
CA VAL A 91 5.00 12.10 -0.91
C VAL A 91 3.50 11.83 -0.83
N ASN A 92 3.07 11.05 0.17
CA ASN A 92 1.64 10.86 0.47
C ASN A 92 1.08 12.08 1.21
N ALA A 93 0.27 12.89 0.53
CA ALA A 93 -0.31 14.10 1.13
C ALA A 93 -1.22 13.82 2.35
N CYS A 94 -1.77 12.61 2.46
CA CYS A 94 -2.63 12.22 3.60
C CYS A 94 -1.88 12.01 4.93
N LEU A 95 -0.55 11.86 4.88
CA LEU A 95 0.29 11.67 6.08
C LEU A 95 1.19 12.88 6.35
N ALA A 96 1.50 13.67 5.31
CA ALA A 96 2.34 14.84 5.44
C ALA A 96 1.61 15.93 6.27
N PRO A 97 2.16 16.34 7.42
CA PRO A 97 1.60 17.46 8.18
C PRO A 97 1.91 18.76 7.43
N LEU A 98 1.00 19.73 7.46
CA LEU A 98 1.11 20.96 6.65
C LEU A 98 2.42 21.74 6.95
N VAL A 99 2.86 21.74 8.20
CA VAL A 99 4.12 22.33 8.67
C VAL A 99 5.38 21.80 7.97
N SER A 100 5.31 20.59 7.42
CA SER A 100 6.44 19.98 6.71
C SER A 100 6.76 20.70 5.41
N LEU A 101 5.91 21.61 4.93
CA LEU A 101 6.04 22.29 3.64
C LEU A 101 6.87 23.58 3.68
N ASP A 102 7.23 24.09 4.86
CA ASP A 102 7.97 25.35 4.96
C ASP A 102 9.24 25.32 4.11
N GLY A 103 9.46 26.35 3.30
CA GLY A 103 10.61 26.45 2.39
C GLY A 103 10.61 25.48 1.21
N LYS A 104 9.48 24.80 0.90
CA LYS A 104 9.41 23.78 -0.16
C LYS A 104 8.47 24.17 -1.30
N HIS A 105 8.57 23.45 -2.42
CA HIS A 105 7.67 23.59 -3.57
C HIS A 105 6.82 22.33 -3.76
N VAL A 106 5.53 22.45 -3.48
CA VAL A 106 4.52 21.42 -3.73
C VAL A 106 4.02 21.51 -5.16
N ILE A 107 4.00 20.37 -5.84
CA ILE A 107 3.47 20.19 -7.18
C ILE A 107 2.37 19.12 -7.10
N THR A 108 1.17 19.48 -7.56
CA THR A 108 0.01 18.57 -7.65
C THR A 108 -0.25 18.18 -9.10
N ILE A 109 -1.24 17.31 -9.31
CA ILE A 109 -1.63 16.85 -10.64
C ILE A 109 -2.10 17.99 -11.56
N GLU A 110 -2.75 19.00 -10.98
CA GLU A 110 -3.20 20.20 -11.69
C GLU A 110 -2.02 21.13 -12.03
N GLY A 111 -0.92 21.02 -11.29
CA GLY A 111 0.28 21.83 -11.50
C GLY A 111 1.02 21.48 -12.77
N ILE A 112 1.06 20.20 -13.15
CA ILE A 112 1.85 19.73 -14.29
C ILE A 112 1.12 19.89 -15.64
N GLY A 113 -0.21 20.00 -15.65
CA GLY A 113 -0.98 20.13 -16.89
C GLY A 113 -2.48 19.99 -16.70
N ASN A 114 -3.23 20.21 -17.77
CA ASN A 114 -4.70 20.14 -17.83
C ASN A 114 -5.18 19.57 -19.17
N THR A 115 -6.48 19.37 -19.35
CA THR A 115 -7.06 18.75 -20.56
C THR A 115 -6.78 19.50 -21.85
N LYS A 116 -6.47 20.80 -21.80
CA LYS A 116 -6.09 21.60 -22.98
C LYS A 116 -4.59 21.52 -23.28
N ARG A 117 -3.77 21.40 -22.24
CA ARG A 117 -2.31 21.31 -22.31
C ARG A 117 -1.85 20.23 -21.33
N PRO A 118 -2.03 18.95 -21.66
CA PRO A 118 -1.66 17.88 -20.77
C PRO A 118 -0.14 17.72 -20.76
N HIS A 119 0.39 17.34 -19.61
CA HIS A 119 1.75 16.86 -19.51
C HIS A 119 1.90 15.52 -20.28
N PRO A 120 3.05 15.19 -20.88
CA PRO A 120 3.28 13.90 -21.53
C PRO A 120 2.90 12.70 -20.66
N THR A 121 3.17 12.72 -19.35
CA THR A 121 2.75 11.63 -18.45
C THR A 121 1.22 11.52 -18.34
N GLN A 122 0.50 12.65 -18.33
CA GLN A 122 -0.96 12.68 -18.30
C GLN A 122 -1.56 12.16 -19.61
N GLU A 123 -0.98 12.55 -20.75
CA GLU A 123 -1.45 12.12 -22.06
C GLU A 123 -1.18 10.64 -22.30
N ARG A 124 0.05 10.17 -22.07
CA ARG A 124 0.43 8.78 -22.34
C ARG A 124 -0.36 7.80 -21.47
N VAL A 125 -0.56 8.10 -20.19
CA VAL A 125 -1.40 7.26 -19.32
C VAL A 125 -2.86 7.29 -19.76
N ALA A 126 -3.38 8.42 -20.25
CA ALA A 126 -4.76 8.52 -20.73
C ALA A 126 -4.97 7.73 -22.02
N MET A 127 -4.17 7.98 -23.06
CA MET A 127 -4.37 7.36 -24.38
C MET A 127 -3.83 5.92 -24.43
N GLY A 128 -2.92 5.55 -23.53
CA GLY A 128 -2.46 4.18 -23.33
C GLY A 128 -3.44 3.29 -22.54
N ASN A 129 -4.67 3.75 -22.31
CA ASN A 129 -5.70 3.02 -21.54
C ASN A 129 -5.30 2.72 -20.08
N GLY A 130 -4.36 3.49 -19.52
CA GLY A 130 -3.90 3.36 -18.14
C GLY A 130 -4.91 3.85 -17.09
N SER A 131 -6.07 4.38 -17.51
CA SER A 131 -7.11 4.90 -16.63
C SER A 131 -8.49 4.33 -16.97
N GLN A 132 -9.14 3.70 -15.98
CA GLN A 132 -10.54 3.22 -16.07
C GLN A 132 -11.46 4.06 -15.17
N CYS A 133 -11.58 3.72 -13.87
CA CYS A 133 -12.39 4.51 -12.94
C CYS A 133 -11.80 5.90 -12.70
N GLY A 134 -10.46 6.02 -12.76
CA GLY A 134 -9.70 7.27 -12.71
C GLY A 134 -9.23 7.75 -11.34
N PHE A 135 -9.63 7.09 -10.25
CA PHE A 135 -9.40 7.63 -8.89
C PHE A 135 -7.94 7.50 -8.41
N CYS A 136 -7.24 6.43 -8.80
CA CYS A 136 -5.81 6.25 -8.51
C CYS A 136 -4.89 7.02 -9.48
N THR A 137 -5.44 7.43 -10.63
CA THR A 137 -4.67 7.93 -11.77
C THR A 137 -3.84 9.18 -11.44
N PRO A 138 -4.35 10.20 -10.69
CA PRO A 138 -3.54 11.33 -10.27
C PRO A 138 -2.27 10.91 -9.52
N GLY A 139 -2.40 10.01 -8.54
CA GLY A 139 -1.28 9.55 -7.75
C GLY A 139 -0.25 8.76 -8.54
N ILE A 140 -0.69 7.93 -9.49
CA ILE A 140 0.20 7.20 -10.43
C ILE A 140 0.96 8.17 -11.33
N VAL A 141 0.27 9.16 -11.90
CA VAL A 141 0.90 10.17 -12.76
C VAL A 141 1.92 10.97 -11.97
N MET A 142 1.63 11.34 -10.72
CA MET A 142 2.58 12.08 -9.87
C MET A 142 3.79 11.24 -9.46
N SER A 143 3.65 9.93 -9.25
CA SER A 143 4.79 9.04 -9.02
C SER A 143 5.70 8.95 -10.25
N LEU A 144 5.12 8.77 -11.44
CA LEU A 144 5.87 8.76 -12.69
C LEU A 144 6.53 10.11 -12.94
N TYR A 145 5.83 11.21 -12.68
CA TYR A 145 6.37 12.56 -12.77
C TYR A 145 7.61 12.74 -11.86
N ALA A 146 7.52 12.31 -10.60
CA ALA A 146 8.64 12.36 -9.66
C ALA A 146 9.87 11.58 -10.17
N LEU A 147 9.66 10.39 -10.76
CA LEU A 147 10.74 9.61 -11.37
C LEU A 147 11.42 10.40 -12.48
N LEU A 148 10.65 10.91 -13.45
CA LEU A 148 11.20 11.62 -14.62
C LEU A 148 11.88 12.94 -14.24
N ARG A 149 11.49 13.56 -13.13
CA ARG A 149 12.13 14.77 -12.59
C ARG A 149 13.47 14.50 -11.92
N ASN A 150 13.77 13.26 -11.54
CA ASN A 150 15.02 12.89 -10.87
C ASN A 150 15.93 11.99 -11.73
N ASN A 151 15.41 11.42 -12.82
CA ASN A 151 16.15 10.53 -13.70
C ASN A 151 15.81 10.81 -15.17
N ASP A 152 16.78 11.35 -15.91
CA ASP A 152 16.63 11.66 -17.33
C ASP A 152 16.76 10.42 -18.25
N ALA A 153 17.17 9.27 -17.73
CA ALA A 153 17.23 8.02 -18.49
C ALA A 153 16.74 6.83 -17.64
N PRO A 154 15.46 6.82 -17.22
CA PRO A 154 14.95 5.75 -16.37
C PRO A 154 15.00 4.42 -17.12
N THR A 155 15.40 3.37 -16.42
CA THR A 155 15.32 2.00 -16.90
C THR A 155 13.90 1.47 -16.77
N GLU A 156 13.63 0.30 -17.36
CA GLU A 156 12.32 -0.35 -17.21
C GLU A 156 12.04 -0.74 -15.75
N HIS A 157 13.08 -1.07 -14.97
CA HIS A 157 12.95 -1.37 -13.54
C HIS A 157 12.62 -0.11 -12.72
N ASP A 158 13.27 1.02 -13.00
CA ASP A 158 12.99 2.29 -12.31
C ASP A 158 11.51 2.69 -12.47
N VAL A 159 10.95 2.45 -13.65
CA VAL A 159 9.54 2.71 -13.95
C VAL A 159 8.61 1.81 -13.13
N GLU A 160 8.87 0.50 -13.04
CA GLU A 160 8.05 -0.38 -12.22
C GLU A 160 8.15 -0.06 -10.72
N GLU A 161 9.36 0.24 -10.24
CA GLU A 161 9.61 0.55 -8.83
C GLU A 161 8.94 1.86 -8.40
N ALA A 162 8.82 2.84 -9.29
CA ALA A 162 8.11 4.09 -9.00
C ALA A 162 6.63 3.89 -8.60
N PHE A 163 6.05 2.70 -8.86
CA PHE A 163 4.66 2.38 -8.54
C PHE A 163 4.50 1.42 -7.36
N ASP A 164 5.56 1.06 -6.63
CA ASP A 164 5.52 0.16 -5.48
C ASP A 164 4.53 0.58 -4.37
N GLY A 165 4.29 1.89 -4.21
CA GLY A 165 3.31 2.49 -3.30
C GLY A 165 1.99 2.94 -3.94
N ASN A 166 1.68 2.54 -5.19
CA ASN A 166 0.46 2.93 -5.89
C ASN A 166 -0.46 1.75 -6.16
N LEU A 167 -1.69 1.80 -5.66
CA LEU A 167 -2.69 0.75 -5.89
C LEU A 167 -3.70 1.12 -6.98
N CYS A 168 -3.95 0.19 -7.89
CA CYS A 168 -5.03 0.24 -8.86
C CYS A 168 -5.88 -1.03 -8.82
N ARG A 169 -7.19 -0.88 -8.63
CA ARG A 169 -8.15 -2.00 -8.59
C ARG A 169 -8.78 -2.35 -9.94
N CYS A 170 -8.63 -1.49 -10.96
CA CYS A 170 -9.37 -1.61 -12.22
C CYS A 170 -8.53 -2.18 -13.37
N THR A 171 -7.30 -1.70 -13.56
CA THR A 171 -6.56 -1.89 -14.81
C THR A 171 -5.72 -3.15 -14.88
N GLY A 172 -5.47 -3.79 -13.73
CA GLY A 172 -4.49 -4.87 -13.63
C GLY A 172 -3.05 -4.41 -13.89
N TYR A 173 -2.77 -3.11 -13.75
CA TYR A 173 -1.48 -2.43 -13.95
C TYR A 173 -0.88 -2.44 -15.36
N ARG A 174 -1.13 -3.49 -16.15
CA ARG A 174 -0.60 -3.68 -17.50
C ARG A 174 -0.62 -2.38 -18.32
N PRO A 175 -1.76 -1.75 -18.66
CA PRO A 175 -1.76 -0.57 -19.53
C PRO A 175 -1.08 0.66 -18.92
N ILE A 176 -1.00 0.77 -17.57
CA ILE A 176 -0.25 1.83 -16.89
C ILE A 176 1.24 1.63 -17.17
N LEU A 177 1.74 0.41 -16.99
CA LEU A 177 3.14 0.08 -17.26
C LEU A 177 3.48 0.28 -18.73
N ASP A 178 2.59 -0.08 -19.68
CA ASP A 178 2.82 0.19 -21.11
C ASP A 178 3.06 1.67 -21.38
N ALA A 179 2.16 2.51 -20.87
CA ALA A 179 2.23 3.94 -21.05
C ALA A 179 3.50 4.53 -20.40
N ALA A 180 3.83 4.08 -19.18
CA ALA A 180 4.99 4.55 -18.44
C ALA A 180 6.32 4.09 -19.05
N GLN A 181 6.39 2.86 -19.59
CA GLN A 181 7.59 2.33 -20.23
C GLN A 181 7.97 3.07 -21.52
N THR A 182 7.06 3.86 -22.12
CA THR A 182 7.44 4.75 -23.22
C THR A 182 8.42 5.86 -22.83
N PHE A 183 8.65 6.07 -21.53
CA PHE A 183 9.66 7.01 -21.03
C PHE A 183 11.00 6.34 -20.72
N SER A 184 11.08 5.00 -20.72
CA SER A 184 12.31 4.30 -20.40
C SER A 184 13.33 4.38 -21.54
N VAL A 185 14.60 4.31 -21.19
CA VAL A 185 15.71 4.27 -22.14
C VAL A 185 16.23 2.85 -22.19
N LYS A 186 16.16 2.22 -23.36
CA LYS A 186 16.84 0.95 -23.59
C LYS A 186 18.34 1.21 -23.53
N LYS A 187 19.04 0.68 -22.53
CA LYS A 187 20.50 0.60 -22.57
C LYS A 187 20.86 -0.15 -23.86
N GLY A 188 21.55 0.52 -24.79
CA GLY A 188 22.22 -0.17 -25.88
C GLY A 188 23.06 -1.28 -25.27
N CYS A 189 23.00 -2.48 -25.87
CA CYS A 189 23.75 -3.64 -25.40
C CYS A 189 25.24 -3.26 -25.27
N GLY A 190 25.68 -3.02 -24.04
CA GLY A 190 26.96 -2.40 -23.71
C GLY A 190 27.34 -2.73 -22.28
N GLN A 191 27.74 -3.99 -22.10
CA GLN A 191 28.49 -4.58 -20.98
C GLN A 191 28.13 -4.18 -19.54
N ALA A 192 27.55 -5.15 -18.82
CA ALA A 192 28.13 -5.61 -17.56
C ALA A 192 28.00 -7.14 -17.51
N ALA A 193 29.11 -7.82 -17.82
CA ALA A 193 29.30 -9.20 -17.41
C ALA A 193 29.76 -9.19 -15.95
N ALA A 194 28.91 -9.69 -15.06
CA ALA A 194 29.29 -10.15 -13.74
C ALA A 194 28.52 -11.43 -13.42
N ASN A 195 28.66 -12.42 -14.30
CA ASN A 195 28.78 -13.85 -14.01
C ASN A 195 28.74 -14.62 -15.34
N GLY A 196 29.77 -15.43 -15.57
CA GLY A 196 30.09 -16.01 -16.87
C GLY A 196 29.03 -16.96 -17.44
N GLY A 197 28.82 -16.85 -18.75
CA GLY A 197 28.04 -17.79 -19.55
C GLY A 197 27.50 -17.14 -20.82
N CYS A 198 28.29 -17.08 -21.89
CA CYS A 198 27.85 -16.56 -23.20
C CYS A 198 26.65 -17.35 -23.75
N CYS A 199 25.52 -16.67 -23.98
CA CYS A 199 24.48 -17.13 -24.88
C CYS A 199 24.87 -16.83 -26.32
N MET A 200 25.30 -17.85 -27.06
CA MET A 200 25.22 -17.84 -28.52
C MET A 200 23.78 -18.16 -28.90
N ASP A 201 23.16 -17.24 -29.65
CA ASP A 201 21.93 -17.47 -30.39
C ASP A 201 22.05 -18.76 -31.22
N LYS A 202 21.13 -19.69 -30.98
CA LYS A 202 20.75 -20.70 -31.97
C LYS A 202 19.24 -20.78 -32.07
N THR A 203 18.73 -20.07 -33.07
CA THR A 203 17.54 -20.44 -33.83
C THR A 203 17.64 -21.89 -34.31
N ASN A 204 16.75 -22.77 -33.85
CA ASN A 204 15.84 -23.58 -34.68
C ASN A 204 15.22 -24.72 -33.89
N GLY A 205 13.93 -24.93 -34.13
CA GLY A 205 13.15 -26.03 -33.58
C GLY A 205 13.39 -27.37 -34.30
N ALA A 206 13.02 -28.45 -33.59
CA ALA A 206 12.42 -29.71 -34.04
C ALA A 206 12.41 -30.63 -32.82
N ALA A 207 11.25 -31.01 -32.27
CA ALA A 207 10.46 -32.16 -32.70
C ALA A 207 11.28 -33.47 -32.73
N ASN A 208 11.23 -34.22 -31.64
CA ASN A 208 11.67 -35.62 -31.59
C ASN A 208 10.67 -36.49 -32.36
N GLY A 209 11.12 -37.07 -33.47
CA GLY A 209 10.43 -38.12 -34.20
C GLY A 209 11.46 -39.13 -34.70
N ALA A 210 11.25 -40.39 -34.32
CA ALA A 210 12.18 -41.50 -34.50
C ALA A 210 12.36 -41.93 -35.97
N ASN A 211 13.56 -42.45 -36.23
CA ASN A 211 13.95 -43.51 -37.17
C ASN A 211 13.46 -43.49 -38.63
N GLY A 212 14.44 -43.51 -39.54
CA GLY A 212 14.48 -44.55 -40.59
C GLY A 212 14.78 -44.08 -42.01
N ALA A 213 15.80 -44.72 -42.59
CA ALA A 213 16.01 -44.98 -44.02
C ALA A 213 16.70 -43.90 -44.89
N THR A 214 18.00 -44.13 -45.15
CA THR A 214 18.61 -44.44 -46.48
C THR A 214 18.02 -43.78 -47.73
N THR A 215 18.74 -43.29 -48.75
CA THR A 215 20.15 -43.33 -49.19
C THR A 215 20.25 -42.57 -50.52
N ASN A 216 21.46 -42.09 -50.83
CA ASN A 216 22.12 -42.02 -52.14
C ASN A 216 21.81 -40.91 -53.17
N GLY A 217 22.93 -40.29 -53.59
CA GLY A 217 23.33 -40.27 -55.01
C GLY A 217 23.29 -38.89 -55.68
N THR A 218 24.33 -38.06 -55.53
CA THR A 218 25.48 -37.88 -56.47
C THR A 218 25.27 -36.93 -57.66
N ASN A 219 26.08 -35.85 -57.64
CA ASN A 219 26.86 -35.18 -58.69
C ASN A 219 26.19 -34.83 -60.03
N GLY A 220 26.11 -33.54 -60.40
CA GLY A 220 27.08 -32.84 -61.28
C GLY A 220 26.38 -32.58 -62.62
N GLU A 221 26.53 -31.54 -63.42
CA GLU A 221 27.46 -30.43 -63.62
C GLU A 221 26.77 -29.42 -64.59
N ASN A 222 27.26 -28.17 -64.60
CA ASN A 222 27.38 -27.22 -65.74
C ASN A 222 26.15 -26.74 -66.55
N GLY A 223 26.01 -25.41 -66.68
CA GLY A 223 25.26 -24.83 -67.81
C GLY A 223 24.77 -23.38 -67.75
N VAL A 224 25.70 -22.40 -67.85
CA VAL A 224 25.58 -21.17 -68.68
C VAL A 224 24.52 -20.09 -68.37
N ALA A 225 25.06 -18.95 -67.91
CA ALA A 225 24.86 -17.54 -68.31
C ALA A 225 23.46 -16.90 -68.45
N GLY A 226 23.28 -15.79 -67.71
CA GLY A 226 22.35 -14.70 -68.02
C GLY A 226 22.63 -13.47 -67.15
N LYS A 227 23.45 -12.54 -67.64
CA LYS A 227 23.68 -11.20 -67.07
C LYS A 227 22.41 -10.34 -67.20
N GLN A 228 22.06 -9.55 -66.18
CA GLN A 228 22.05 -8.07 -66.24
C GLN A 228 21.58 -7.41 -64.92
N ASN A 229 22.44 -6.48 -64.44
CA ASN A 229 22.23 -5.28 -63.61
C ASN A 229 21.45 -5.40 -62.28
N GLY A 230 22.01 -5.18 -61.09
CA GLY A 230 23.24 -4.47 -60.70
C GLY A 230 22.98 -2.99 -60.44
N GLY A 231 22.95 -2.59 -59.16
CA GLY A 231 22.84 -1.19 -58.73
C GLY A 231 22.69 -1.00 -57.22
N GLY A 232 23.64 -1.50 -56.43
CA GLY A 232 23.93 -0.93 -55.11
C GLY A 232 25.13 0.01 -55.22
N CYS A 233 25.41 0.84 -54.21
CA CYS A 233 26.76 1.36 -54.01
C CYS A 233 27.02 1.79 -52.57
N CYS A 234 28.01 1.11 -52.00
CA CYS A 234 28.98 1.64 -51.06
C CYS A 234 30.22 2.09 -51.86
N MET A 235 30.86 3.18 -51.41
CA MET A 235 32.32 3.45 -51.38
C MET A 235 33.05 4.01 -52.62
N GLU A 236 33.88 5.03 -52.35
CA GLU A 236 35.08 5.38 -53.12
C GLU A 236 36.36 5.26 -52.27
N ASN A 237 37.47 5.09 -52.99
CA ASN A 237 38.73 4.41 -52.67
C ASN A 237 39.86 5.29 -52.08
N GLY A 238 40.92 4.64 -51.55
CA GLY A 238 42.29 5.20 -51.51
C GLY A 238 43.37 4.36 -50.80
N ASN A 239 44.37 3.89 -51.56
CA ASN A 239 45.55 3.04 -51.20
C ASN A 239 46.54 3.62 -50.15
N GLY A 240 47.19 2.74 -49.34
CA GLY A 240 48.51 2.99 -48.70
C GLY A 240 48.71 2.32 -47.32
N PRO A 241 49.95 1.92 -46.90
CA PRO A 241 50.16 0.66 -46.17
C PRO A 241 50.13 0.76 -44.63
N ALA A 242 49.99 -0.43 -44.03
CA ALA A 242 49.98 -0.72 -42.59
C ALA A 242 50.95 0.10 -41.73
N LYS A 243 50.41 0.76 -40.70
CA LYS A 243 51.05 0.98 -39.39
C LYS A 243 49.97 1.33 -38.36
N GLY A 244 50.06 0.67 -37.21
CA GLY A 244 49.08 0.74 -36.14
C GLY A 244 48.95 2.10 -35.47
N GLY A 245 47.83 2.26 -34.78
CA GLY A 245 47.53 3.37 -33.89
C GLY A 245 46.14 3.16 -33.32
N CYS A 246 46.06 2.49 -32.16
CA CYS A 246 44.86 2.42 -31.35
C CYS A 246 44.28 3.81 -31.15
N CYS A 247 43.02 3.98 -31.52
CA CYS A 247 42.22 5.16 -31.20
C CYS A 247 42.04 5.24 -29.68
N MET A 248 42.90 6.01 -29.02
CA MET A 248 42.56 6.73 -27.81
C MET A 248 41.86 8.01 -28.26
N ASP A 249 40.54 7.95 -28.39
CA ASP A 249 39.74 9.17 -28.42
C ASP A 249 38.59 9.06 -27.42
N LYS A 250 38.61 9.99 -26.48
CA LYS A 250 37.61 10.22 -25.45
C LYS A 250 36.27 10.47 -26.14
N MET A 251 35.29 9.58 -25.93
CA MET A 251 33.89 9.91 -26.21
C MET A 251 33.48 11.08 -25.31
N LYS A 252 33.30 12.25 -25.90
CA LYS A 252 32.45 13.29 -25.32
C LYS A 252 31.01 12.88 -25.57
N ASP A 253 30.28 12.70 -24.48
CA ASP A 253 28.91 12.21 -24.42
C ASP A 253 27.89 13.34 -24.67
N ASP A 254 27.99 14.01 -25.83
CA ASP A 254 27.12 15.13 -26.21
C ASP A 254 25.98 14.72 -27.19
N GLN A 255 25.66 13.41 -27.33
CA GLN A 255 24.48 13.00 -28.10
C GLN A 255 23.22 13.03 -27.22
N PRO A 256 22.12 13.66 -27.67
CA PRO A 256 20.89 13.70 -26.89
C PRO A 256 20.35 12.28 -26.67
N ILE A 257 19.96 11.97 -25.43
CA ILE A 257 19.33 10.71 -25.04
C ILE A 257 18.09 10.49 -25.93
N LYS A 258 18.17 9.53 -26.86
CA LYS A 258 17.05 9.22 -27.76
C LYS A 258 15.98 8.41 -27.02
N ARG A 259 14.94 9.09 -26.52
CA ARG A 259 13.72 8.44 -26.02
C ARG A 259 12.79 8.12 -27.18
N PHE A 260 12.15 6.95 -27.15
CA PHE A 260 11.11 6.64 -28.13
C PHE A 260 9.82 7.37 -27.75
N THR A 261 9.43 8.36 -28.54
CA THR A 261 8.09 8.93 -28.47
C THR A 261 7.20 8.19 -29.47
N PRO A 262 6.19 7.42 -29.02
CA PRO A 262 5.32 6.74 -29.96
C PRO A 262 4.57 7.77 -30.83
N PRO A 263 4.29 7.45 -32.11
CA PRO A 263 3.64 8.39 -33.03
C PRO A 263 2.32 8.93 -32.47
N GLY A 264 2.13 10.25 -32.53
CA GLY A 264 0.91 10.92 -32.06
C GLY A 264 0.90 11.32 -30.59
N PHE A 265 1.96 11.03 -29.82
CA PHE A 265 2.14 11.52 -28.46
C PHE A 265 3.01 12.77 -28.39
N ILE A 266 2.78 13.58 -27.36
CA ILE A 266 3.63 14.71 -26.98
C ILE A 266 5.01 14.17 -26.60
N GLU A 267 6.04 14.73 -27.22
CA GLU A 267 7.43 14.50 -26.86
C GLU A 267 7.71 15.08 -25.47
N TYR A 268 8.35 14.28 -24.62
CA TYR A 268 8.71 14.74 -23.29
C TYR A 268 10.03 15.50 -23.32
N ASN A 269 9.97 16.76 -22.88
CA ASN A 269 11.11 17.66 -22.79
C ASN A 269 11.31 18.11 -21.33
N PRO A 270 12.39 17.67 -20.64
CA PRO A 270 12.72 18.09 -19.29
C PRO A 270 12.84 19.62 -19.11
N ASP A 271 13.20 20.36 -20.16
CA ASP A 271 13.37 21.82 -20.11
C ASP A 271 12.04 22.58 -20.02
N THR A 272 10.92 21.90 -20.30
CA THR A 272 9.56 22.51 -20.24
C THR A 272 8.89 22.34 -18.88
N GLU A 273 9.59 21.72 -17.94
CA GLU A 273 9.08 21.42 -16.61
C GLU A 273 8.85 22.67 -15.75
N LEU A 274 8.00 22.52 -14.73
CA LEU A 274 7.85 23.55 -13.71
C LEU A 274 9.21 23.84 -13.07
N ILE A 275 9.66 25.09 -13.25
CA ILE A 275 10.89 25.58 -12.64
C ILE A 275 10.78 25.52 -11.12
N PHE A 276 11.88 25.18 -10.45
CA PHE A 276 11.97 25.35 -9.00
C PHE A 276 11.95 26.86 -8.68
N PRO A 277 11.04 27.36 -7.82
CA PRO A 277 10.94 28.77 -7.51
C PRO A 277 12.29 29.37 -7.09
N PRO A 278 12.84 30.34 -7.84
CA PRO A 278 14.19 30.86 -7.58
C PRO A 278 14.36 31.44 -6.17
N GLN A 279 13.29 31.99 -5.60
CA GLN A 279 13.27 32.53 -4.24
C GLN A 279 13.51 31.46 -3.18
N LEU A 280 13.13 30.20 -3.42
CA LEU A 280 13.36 29.12 -2.47
C LEU A 280 14.84 28.74 -2.33
N LYS A 281 15.68 29.02 -3.33
CA LYS A 281 17.14 28.83 -3.22
C LYS A 281 17.79 29.78 -2.21
N LYS A 282 17.11 30.87 -1.87
CA LYS A 282 17.53 31.88 -0.89
C LYS A 282 16.64 31.89 0.35
N HIS A 283 15.78 30.87 0.50
CA HIS A 283 14.88 30.80 1.64
C HIS A 283 15.67 30.43 2.89
N GLU A 284 15.63 31.28 3.89
CA GLU A 284 16.20 31.03 5.20
C GLU A 284 15.17 30.28 6.03
N MET A 285 15.51 29.05 6.44
CA MET A 285 14.66 28.26 7.32
C MET A 285 14.61 28.95 8.69
N ARG A 286 13.43 29.40 9.10
CA ARG A 286 13.19 29.98 10.43
C ARG A 286 12.55 28.95 11.35
N PRO A 287 12.84 28.99 12.65
CA PRO A 287 12.11 28.18 13.60
C PRO A 287 10.65 28.65 13.68
N LEU A 288 9.70 27.71 13.71
CA LEU A 288 8.27 28.03 13.79
C LEU A 288 7.65 27.56 15.11
N ALA A 289 6.72 28.34 15.65
CA ALA A 289 5.85 27.98 16.77
C ALA A 289 4.42 28.44 16.48
N PHE A 290 3.47 27.52 16.45
CA PHE A 290 2.07 27.84 16.21
C PHE A 290 1.15 26.78 16.82
N GLY A 291 -0.13 27.11 16.92
CA GLY A 291 -1.16 26.19 17.39
C GLY A 291 -2.20 26.88 18.26
N THR A 292 -2.89 26.08 19.05
CA THR A 292 -3.98 26.50 19.93
C THR A 292 -3.61 26.26 21.39
N LYS A 293 -4.46 26.72 22.32
CA LYS A 293 -4.32 26.41 23.76
C LYS A 293 -4.28 24.90 24.07
N LYS A 294 -4.80 24.04 23.18
CA LYS A 294 -4.85 22.59 23.37
C LYS A 294 -3.72 21.85 22.66
N LYS A 295 -3.16 22.42 21.60
CA LYS A 295 -2.16 21.76 20.76
C LYS A 295 -1.19 22.76 20.17
N THR A 296 0.10 22.55 20.42
CA THR A 296 1.19 23.41 19.94
C THR A 296 2.17 22.59 19.10
N TRP A 297 2.61 23.18 17.99
CA TRP A 297 3.71 22.65 17.17
C TRP A 297 4.92 23.55 17.24
N TYR A 298 6.07 22.91 17.36
CA TYR A 298 7.36 23.54 17.16
C TYR A 298 8.04 22.95 15.93
N ARG A 299 8.75 23.80 15.19
CA ARG A 299 9.57 23.43 14.06
C ARG A 299 10.96 24.05 14.25
N PRO A 300 11.84 23.46 15.06
CA PRO A 300 13.23 23.92 15.18
C PRO A 300 13.98 23.72 13.87
N VAL A 301 15.02 24.53 13.66
CA VAL A 301 15.91 24.45 12.49
C VAL A 301 17.33 24.01 12.85
N THR A 302 17.64 23.90 14.14
CA THR A 302 18.92 23.41 14.66
C THR A 302 18.69 22.30 15.69
N LEU A 303 19.73 21.49 15.91
CA LEU A 303 19.70 20.45 16.93
C LEU A 303 19.59 21.04 18.35
N ASP A 304 20.29 22.13 18.64
CA ASP A 304 20.24 22.78 19.95
C ASP A 304 18.82 23.23 20.33
N GLN A 305 18.11 23.90 19.41
CA GLN A 305 16.71 24.28 19.61
C GLN A 305 15.82 23.06 19.92
N LEU A 306 16.01 21.95 19.19
CA LEU A 306 15.27 20.70 19.45
C LEU A 306 15.55 20.16 20.85
N LEU A 307 16.82 20.09 21.26
CA LEU A 307 17.22 19.56 22.56
C LEU A 307 16.69 20.45 23.70
N GLN A 308 16.71 21.77 23.53
CA GLN A 308 16.12 22.70 24.51
C GLN A 308 14.60 22.52 24.63
N ILE A 309 13.87 22.40 23.51
CA ILE A 309 12.42 22.10 23.53
C ILE A 309 12.16 20.77 24.25
N LYS A 310 12.95 19.73 23.98
CA LYS A 310 12.83 18.41 24.61
C LYS A 310 13.18 18.43 26.10
N SER A 311 14.08 19.30 26.54
CA SER A 311 14.39 19.48 27.97
C SER A 311 13.21 20.06 28.76
N VAL A 312 12.44 20.96 28.15
CA VAL A 312 11.26 21.58 28.76
C VAL A 312 10.01 20.72 28.61
N TYR A 313 9.87 20.05 27.46
CA TYR A 313 8.78 19.10 27.18
C TYR A 313 9.34 17.72 26.80
N PRO A 314 9.78 16.91 27.79
CA PRO A 314 10.25 15.55 27.53
C PRO A 314 9.19 14.68 26.82
N GLN A 315 7.90 14.91 27.11
CA GLN A 315 6.78 14.22 26.49
C GLN A 315 6.44 14.68 25.06
N ALA A 316 7.08 15.75 24.54
CA ALA A 316 6.79 16.25 23.20
C ALA A 316 7.06 15.18 22.14
N LYS A 317 6.08 14.99 21.25
CA LYS A 317 6.17 13.99 20.18
C LYS A 317 7.08 14.50 19.07
N THR A 318 8.23 13.86 18.91
CA THR A 318 9.15 14.12 17.79
C THR A 318 8.60 13.51 16.50
N ILE A 319 8.50 14.32 15.44
CA ILE A 319 7.89 13.95 14.16
C ILE A 319 8.89 14.21 13.03
N GLY A 320 9.36 13.13 12.41
CA GLY A 320 10.10 13.17 11.14
C GLY A 320 9.15 13.09 9.95
N GLY A 321 9.05 11.92 9.31
CA GLY A 321 8.17 11.70 8.15
C GLY A 321 6.67 11.59 8.43
N SER A 322 6.24 11.56 9.70
CA SER A 322 4.85 11.39 10.13
C SER A 322 4.17 10.05 9.78
N THR A 323 4.92 9.08 9.23
CA THR A 323 4.38 7.82 8.69
C THR A 323 3.82 6.86 9.74
N GLU A 324 4.20 7.03 11.01
CA GLU A 324 3.58 6.32 12.16
C GLU A 324 2.68 7.27 12.96
N THR A 325 3.12 8.51 13.19
CA THR A 325 2.41 9.45 14.08
C THR A 325 1.04 9.84 13.54
N GLN A 326 0.90 9.96 12.21
CA GLN A 326 -0.42 10.23 11.64
C GLN A 326 -1.34 9.00 11.73
N ILE A 327 -0.79 7.79 11.69
CA ILE A 327 -1.55 6.55 11.92
C ILE A 327 -2.05 6.50 13.36
N GLU A 328 -1.20 6.83 14.32
CA GLU A 328 -1.53 6.95 15.73
C GLU A 328 -2.64 7.97 16.01
N ILE A 329 -2.55 9.16 15.38
CA ILE A 329 -3.57 10.20 15.53
C ILE A 329 -4.90 9.75 14.90
N LYS A 330 -4.85 9.23 13.67
CA LYS A 330 -6.05 8.95 12.88
C LYS A 330 -6.80 7.70 13.31
N PHE A 331 -6.08 6.59 13.50
CA PHE A 331 -6.67 5.27 13.73
C PHE A 331 -6.64 4.85 15.20
N LYS A 332 -5.72 5.39 16.01
CA LYS A 332 -5.65 5.10 17.46
C LYS A 332 -6.17 6.26 18.32
N ALA A 333 -6.62 7.35 17.69
CA ALA A 333 -7.11 8.56 18.33
C ALA A 333 -6.14 9.16 19.37
N LEU A 334 -4.83 8.92 19.22
CA LEU A 334 -3.83 9.43 20.16
C LEU A 334 -3.70 10.95 20.04
N GLN A 335 -3.59 11.60 21.20
CA GLN A 335 -3.50 13.05 21.30
C GLN A 335 -2.08 13.45 21.72
N TYR A 336 -1.50 14.36 20.95
CA TYR A 336 -0.18 14.93 21.21
C TYR A 336 -0.32 16.44 21.42
N PRO A 337 -0.39 16.92 22.68
CA PRO A 337 -0.54 18.35 22.96
C PRO A 337 0.65 19.18 22.50
N VAL A 338 1.85 18.60 22.49
CA VAL A 338 3.07 19.23 21.98
C VAL A 338 3.72 18.30 20.96
N SER A 339 3.92 18.82 19.75
CA SER A 339 4.57 18.14 18.64
C SER A 339 5.78 18.93 18.16
N VAL A 340 6.85 18.24 17.75
CA VAL A 340 8.06 18.86 17.23
C VAL A 340 8.43 18.26 15.89
N TYR A 341 8.35 19.05 14.82
CA TYR A 341 8.79 18.62 13.49
C TYR A 341 10.29 18.75 13.36
N VAL A 342 10.99 17.64 13.13
CA VAL A 342 12.46 17.59 13.03
C VAL A 342 12.97 17.35 11.62
N GLY A 343 12.05 17.22 10.66
CA GLY A 343 12.34 16.79 9.31
C GLY A 343 13.48 17.54 8.65
N ASP A 344 13.64 18.85 8.88
CA ASP A 344 14.60 19.70 8.16
C ASP A 344 15.85 20.09 8.96
N ILE A 345 16.11 19.47 10.13
CA ILE A 345 17.33 19.73 10.91
C ILE A 345 18.53 19.11 10.19
N ALA A 346 19.49 19.94 9.78
CA ALA A 346 20.63 19.55 8.97
C ALA A 346 21.58 18.59 9.70
N GLU A 347 21.82 18.83 10.98
CA GLU A 347 22.72 18.08 11.86
C GLU A 347 22.27 16.62 12.01
N LEU A 348 20.96 16.34 11.94
CA LEU A 348 20.39 15.00 12.03
C LEU A 348 20.37 14.23 10.71
N ARG A 349 20.83 14.86 9.61
CA ARG A 349 20.91 14.27 8.27
C ARG A 349 22.35 13.98 7.82
N GLN A 350 23.33 14.20 8.70
CA GLN A 350 24.75 13.98 8.39
C GLN A 350 25.09 12.49 8.28
N TYR A 351 26.19 12.15 7.61
CA TYR A 351 26.76 10.80 7.62
C TYR A 351 28.28 10.87 7.52
N LYS A 352 28.96 9.80 7.95
CA LYS A 352 30.42 9.67 7.90
C LYS A 352 30.83 8.22 7.73
N PHE A 353 31.80 7.98 6.85
CA PHE A 353 32.50 6.69 6.75
C PHE A 353 33.72 6.71 7.68
N ASN A 354 33.86 5.68 8.52
CA ASN A 354 35.02 5.42 9.36
C ASN A 354 35.54 4.01 9.04
N ASP A 355 36.74 3.64 9.51
CA ASP A 355 37.38 2.38 9.09
C ASP A 355 36.60 1.11 9.44
N ASP A 356 35.79 1.14 10.50
CA ASP A 356 35.09 -0.01 11.09
C ASP A 356 33.55 0.15 11.14
N HIS A 357 33.02 1.33 10.80
CA HIS A 357 31.58 1.59 10.78
C HIS A 357 31.20 2.80 9.93
N MET A 358 29.95 2.83 9.45
CA MET A 358 29.31 4.04 8.94
C MET A 358 28.47 4.67 10.05
N GLU A 359 28.67 5.97 10.30
CA GLU A 359 27.79 6.75 11.16
C GLU A 359 26.75 7.49 10.30
N VAL A 360 25.47 7.30 10.60
CA VAL A 360 24.36 7.90 9.86
C VAL A 360 23.43 8.66 10.80
N GLY A 361 23.07 9.89 10.45
CA GLY A 361 22.17 10.74 11.23
C GLY A 361 20.77 10.13 11.33
N GLY A 362 20.14 10.29 12.49
CA GLY A 362 18.85 9.65 12.78
C GLY A 362 17.70 10.08 11.85
N ASN A 363 17.81 11.26 11.25
CA ASN A 363 16.78 11.85 10.40
C ASN A 363 17.14 11.82 8.89
N VAL A 364 18.14 11.03 8.51
CA VAL A 364 18.34 10.63 7.11
C VAL A 364 17.08 9.91 6.63
N THR A 365 16.64 10.21 5.40
CA THR A 365 15.46 9.54 4.84
C THR A 365 15.78 8.09 4.47
N LEU A 366 14.81 7.19 4.46
CA LEU A 366 15.06 5.79 4.06
C LEU A 366 15.55 5.69 2.60
N THR A 367 15.08 6.57 1.71
CA THR A 367 15.60 6.67 0.34
C THR A 367 17.05 7.14 0.28
N ASP A 368 17.47 8.04 1.16
CA ASP A 368 18.90 8.39 1.26
C ASP A 368 19.71 7.25 1.86
N LEU A 369 19.14 6.50 2.83
CA LEU A 369 19.80 5.35 3.42
C LEU A 369 20.05 4.25 2.39
N GLU A 370 19.15 4.02 1.43
CA GLU A 370 19.38 3.11 0.29
C GLU A 370 20.67 3.48 -0.46
N LYS A 371 20.78 4.74 -0.90
CA LYS A 371 21.96 5.25 -1.62
C LYS A 371 23.24 5.18 -0.79
N LEU A 372 23.12 5.47 0.51
CA LEU A 372 24.25 5.34 1.44
C LEU A 372 24.69 3.89 1.61
N CYS A 373 23.77 2.93 1.63
CA CYS A 373 24.10 1.50 1.66
C CYS A 373 24.84 1.07 0.40
N GLU A 374 24.40 1.51 -0.79
CA GLU A 374 25.11 1.26 -2.06
C GLU A 374 26.54 1.83 -2.02
N THR A 375 26.67 3.10 -1.61
CA THR A 375 27.97 3.76 -1.46
C THR A 375 28.87 3.08 -0.42
N ALA A 376 28.29 2.60 0.68
CA ALA A 376 29.00 1.88 1.73
C ALA A 376 29.53 0.52 1.23
N MET A 377 28.76 -0.20 0.42
CA MET A 377 29.19 -1.46 -0.20
C MET A 377 30.39 -1.25 -1.12
N GLU A 378 30.39 -0.16 -1.91
CA GLU A 378 31.55 0.21 -2.73
C GLU A 378 32.76 0.59 -1.87
N HIS A 379 32.53 1.37 -0.80
CA HIS A 379 33.60 1.88 0.07
C HIS A 379 34.30 0.76 0.87
N TYR A 380 33.55 -0.18 1.46
CA TYR A 380 34.10 -1.24 2.31
C TYR A 380 34.39 -2.55 1.56
N GLY A 381 33.84 -2.70 0.35
CA GLY A 381 33.94 -3.93 -0.45
C GLY A 381 32.98 -5.04 0.01
N PRO A 382 32.80 -6.10 -0.80
CA PRO A 382 31.75 -7.11 -0.62
C PRO A 382 31.86 -7.91 0.69
N ALA A 383 33.07 -8.19 1.16
CA ALA A 383 33.27 -8.98 2.37
C ALA A 383 32.91 -8.21 3.65
N ARG A 384 33.21 -6.91 3.72
CA ARG A 384 32.97 -6.05 4.89
C ARG A 384 31.62 -5.31 4.81
N GLY A 385 31.08 -5.13 3.60
CA GLY A 385 29.84 -4.42 3.33
C GLY A 385 28.55 -5.23 3.49
N GLN A 386 28.61 -6.48 3.96
CA GLN A 386 27.46 -7.39 4.04
C GLN A 386 26.27 -6.82 4.84
N VAL A 387 26.54 -6.03 5.89
CA VAL A 387 25.48 -5.36 6.67
C VAL A 387 24.67 -4.39 5.81
N PHE A 388 25.35 -3.61 4.97
CA PHE A 388 24.68 -2.63 4.11
C PHE A 388 23.92 -3.29 2.97
N GLU A 389 24.43 -4.39 2.41
CA GLU A 389 23.69 -5.23 1.47
C GLU A 389 22.39 -5.76 2.11
N GLY A 390 22.49 -6.26 3.35
CA GLY A 390 21.32 -6.75 4.08
C GLY A 390 20.31 -5.65 4.40
N ILE A 391 20.75 -4.44 4.77
CA ILE A 391 19.84 -3.29 5.00
C ILE A 391 19.19 -2.86 3.68
N LEU A 392 19.96 -2.73 2.59
CA LEU A 392 19.45 -2.36 1.27
C LEU A 392 18.37 -3.33 0.79
N LYS A 393 18.59 -4.63 0.98
CA LYS A 393 17.62 -5.68 0.66
C LYS A 393 16.30 -5.52 1.44
N GLN A 394 16.37 -5.16 2.71
CA GLN A 394 15.17 -4.91 3.52
C GLN A 394 14.44 -3.64 3.05
N LEU A 395 15.18 -2.58 2.69
CA LEU A 395 14.63 -1.32 2.18
C LEU A 395 13.95 -1.47 0.81
N LYS A 396 14.46 -2.34 -0.07
CA LYS A 396 13.87 -2.65 -1.39
C LYS A 396 12.39 -3.05 -1.29
N TYR A 397 12.00 -3.72 -0.20
CA TYR A 397 10.63 -4.17 0.05
C TYR A 397 9.96 -3.43 1.23
N PHE A 398 10.52 -2.29 1.63
CA PHE A 398 9.99 -1.47 2.72
C PHE A 398 9.01 -0.44 2.17
N ALA A 399 7.72 -0.65 2.42
CA ALA A 399 6.66 0.28 1.99
C ALA A 399 6.76 0.63 0.48
N GLY A 400 6.18 1.77 0.07
CA GLY A 400 6.42 2.40 -1.23
C GLY A 400 7.43 3.56 -1.18
N ARG A 401 7.90 4.00 -2.34
CA ARG A 401 8.82 5.14 -2.52
C ARG A 401 8.36 6.41 -1.79
N GLN A 402 7.06 6.67 -1.76
CA GLN A 402 6.47 7.84 -1.10
C GLN A 402 6.69 7.84 0.42
N ILE A 403 6.64 6.66 1.04
CA ILE A 403 6.93 6.47 2.47
C ILE A 403 8.44 6.56 2.71
N ARG A 404 9.26 5.92 1.86
CA ARG A 404 10.72 5.93 2.01
C ARG A 404 11.35 7.32 1.82
N ASN A 405 10.73 8.19 1.02
CA ASN A 405 11.16 9.57 0.83
C ASN A 405 11.04 10.46 2.07
N VAL A 406 10.25 10.05 3.08
CA VAL A 406 10.01 10.85 4.31
C VAL A 406 10.28 10.08 5.60
N GLY A 407 10.16 8.76 5.60
CA GLY A 407 10.47 7.91 6.74
C GLY A 407 11.96 7.97 7.09
N THR A 408 12.30 7.71 8.35
CA THR A 408 13.67 7.80 8.86
C THR A 408 14.02 6.60 9.73
N PRO A 409 15.31 6.21 9.84
CA PRO A 409 15.72 5.09 10.67
C PRO A 409 15.47 5.36 12.16
N ALA A 410 15.67 6.59 12.66
CA ALA A 410 15.33 6.91 14.06
C ALA A 410 13.82 6.82 14.32
N GLY A 411 12.98 7.29 13.39
CA GLY A 411 11.53 7.15 13.50
C GLY A 411 11.09 5.69 13.55
N ASN A 412 11.70 4.85 12.72
CA ASN A 412 11.46 3.40 12.71
C ASN A 412 11.89 2.72 14.03
N LEU A 413 13.07 3.05 14.54
CA LEU A 413 13.62 2.53 15.80
C LEU A 413 12.75 2.92 17.00
N VAL A 414 12.44 4.20 17.17
CA VAL A 414 11.68 4.72 18.33
C VAL A 414 10.23 4.25 18.32
N THR A 415 9.67 3.98 17.14
CA THR A 415 8.35 3.32 17.02
C THR A 415 8.34 1.94 17.67
N ALA A 416 9.49 1.25 17.68
CA ALA A 416 9.69 -0.06 18.32
C ALA A 416 8.60 -1.07 17.93
N SER A 417 8.24 -1.08 16.64
CA SER A 417 7.27 -2.02 16.10
C SER A 417 7.84 -3.44 16.14
N PRO A 418 7.09 -4.46 16.60
CA PRO A 418 7.58 -5.84 16.66
C PRO A 418 7.95 -6.44 15.30
N ILE A 419 7.43 -5.85 14.23
CA ILE A 419 7.51 -6.27 12.82
C ILE A 419 8.37 -5.29 11.99
N SER A 420 9.17 -4.44 12.63
CA SER A 420 10.11 -3.58 11.90
C SER A 420 11.12 -4.44 11.14
N ASP A 421 11.36 -4.10 9.87
CA ASP A 421 12.39 -4.73 9.04
C ASP A 421 13.82 -4.22 9.35
N LEU A 422 13.94 -2.99 9.89
CA LEU A 422 15.23 -2.38 10.21
C LEU A 422 15.71 -2.72 11.62
N ASN A 423 14.80 -2.94 12.57
CA ASN A 423 15.18 -3.26 13.96
C ASN A 423 16.01 -4.55 14.05
N PRO A 424 15.59 -5.69 13.45
CA PRO A 424 16.43 -6.88 13.38
C PRO A 424 17.73 -6.59 12.66
N SER A 425 17.71 -5.86 11.55
CA SER A 425 18.91 -5.57 10.76
C SER A 425 19.98 -4.83 11.57
N LEU A 426 19.59 -3.75 12.25
CA LEU A 426 20.51 -2.95 13.06
C LEU A 426 20.97 -3.70 14.32
N TRP A 427 20.10 -4.49 14.94
CA TRP A 427 20.49 -5.31 16.10
C TRP A 427 21.40 -6.47 15.69
N GLY A 428 21.07 -7.22 14.65
CA GLY A 428 21.88 -8.31 14.13
C GLY A 428 23.29 -7.85 13.76
N ALA A 429 23.44 -6.62 13.29
CA ALA A 429 24.72 -5.99 12.99
C ALA A 429 25.49 -5.50 14.24
N ASN A 430 24.93 -5.49 15.44
CA ASN A 430 25.48 -4.83 16.64
C ASN A 430 25.61 -3.30 16.51
N ALA A 431 24.65 -2.64 15.86
CA ALA A 431 24.64 -1.18 15.78
C ALA A 431 24.55 -0.51 17.17
N VAL A 432 25.11 0.69 17.25
CA VAL A 432 25.08 1.54 18.46
C VAL A 432 24.35 2.83 18.14
N LEU A 433 23.40 3.21 18.98
CA LEU A 433 22.62 4.43 18.87
C LEU A 433 23.28 5.53 19.70
N ILE A 434 23.43 6.72 19.13
CA ILE A 434 23.93 7.90 19.84
C ILE A 434 22.71 8.73 20.25
N ALA A 435 22.34 8.64 21.53
CA ALA A 435 21.27 9.42 22.11
C ALA A 435 21.82 10.76 22.62
N LYS A 436 21.12 11.87 22.34
CA LYS A 436 21.49 13.21 22.84
C LYS A 436 20.31 13.87 23.53
N SER A 437 20.56 14.44 24.71
CA SER A 437 19.69 15.40 25.40
C SER A 437 20.37 16.78 25.41
N ALA A 438 19.76 17.79 26.04
CA ALA A 438 20.39 19.10 26.20
C ALA A 438 21.64 19.07 27.10
N THR A 439 21.85 18.01 27.89
CA THR A 439 22.91 17.94 28.91
C THR A 439 23.83 16.74 28.76
N GLU A 440 23.40 15.68 28.07
CA GLU A 440 24.13 14.42 28.01
C GLU A 440 24.10 13.82 26.59
N GLU A 441 25.19 13.13 26.26
CA GLU A 441 25.27 12.24 25.11
C GLU A 441 25.56 10.82 25.61
N THR A 442 24.73 9.86 25.22
CA THR A 442 24.80 8.48 25.72
C THR A 442 24.75 7.48 24.57
N GLU A 443 25.58 6.45 24.65
CA GLU A 443 25.58 5.34 23.68
C GLU A 443 24.65 4.21 24.14
N ILE A 444 23.74 3.77 23.27
CA ILE A 444 22.80 2.67 23.56
C ILE A 444 23.01 1.56 22.55
N ARG A 445 23.39 0.37 23.02
CA ARG A 445 23.49 -0.82 22.17
C ARG A 445 22.10 -1.31 21.77
N MET A 446 21.94 -1.73 20.51
CA MET A 446 20.66 -2.25 20.02
C MET A 446 20.09 -3.41 20.86
N SER A 447 20.96 -4.25 21.45
CA SER A 447 20.56 -5.36 22.32
C SER A 447 19.88 -4.94 23.63
N GLN A 448 20.02 -3.67 24.03
CA GLN A 448 19.43 -3.09 25.24
C GLN A 448 18.31 -2.09 24.92
N PHE A 449 18.08 -1.80 23.64
CA PHE A 449 17.24 -0.69 23.24
C PHE A 449 15.74 -0.97 23.41
N PHE A 450 15.27 -2.19 23.15
CA PHE A 450 13.85 -2.53 23.26
C PHE A 450 13.52 -3.09 24.65
N THR A 451 12.76 -2.34 25.43
CA THR A 451 12.45 -2.67 26.84
C THR A 451 11.05 -3.26 27.03
N GLY A 452 10.20 -3.19 26.00
CA GLY A 452 8.85 -3.75 26.00
C GLY A 452 8.07 -3.36 24.75
N TYR A 453 6.80 -3.79 24.66
CA TYR A 453 5.94 -3.49 23.50
C TYR A 453 5.87 -1.98 23.24
N ARG A 454 6.42 -1.55 22.10
CA ARG A 454 6.54 -0.14 21.69
C ARG A 454 7.21 0.76 22.75
N LYS A 455 8.14 0.22 23.52
CA LYS A 455 8.95 0.93 24.52
C LYS A 455 10.43 0.77 24.24
N THR A 456 11.18 1.84 24.46
CA THR A 456 12.62 1.88 24.24
C THR A 456 13.38 2.32 25.49
N ALA A 457 14.70 2.15 25.48
CA ALA A 457 15.62 2.67 26.48
C ALA A 457 16.03 4.14 26.22
N LEU A 458 15.44 4.81 25.22
CA LEU A 458 15.72 6.22 24.94
C LEU A 458 15.20 7.08 26.11
N PRO A 459 16.05 7.93 26.73
CA PRO A 459 15.59 8.87 27.75
C PRO A 459 14.46 9.78 27.22
N PRO A 460 13.45 10.13 28.02
CA PRO A 460 12.30 10.91 27.55
C PRO A 460 12.66 12.25 26.89
N ASP A 461 13.68 12.93 27.41
CA ASP A 461 14.19 14.22 26.91
C ASP A 461 15.26 14.09 25.82
N ALA A 462 15.67 12.86 25.47
CA ALA A 462 16.66 12.60 24.44
C ALA A 462 16.05 12.33 23.06
N ILE A 463 16.90 12.44 22.04
CA ILE A 463 16.63 12.01 20.66
C ILE A 463 17.74 11.07 20.18
N ILE A 464 17.48 10.29 19.13
CA ILE A 464 18.55 9.56 18.42
C ILE A 464 19.20 10.53 17.43
N ALA A 465 20.43 10.96 17.72
CA ALA A 465 21.17 11.90 16.89
C ALA A 465 21.80 11.20 15.68
N SER A 466 22.45 10.06 15.91
CA SER A 466 23.07 9.23 14.89
C SER A 466 23.07 7.75 15.27
N ILE A 467 23.37 6.90 14.30
CA ILE A 467 23.43 5.45 14.38
C ILE A 467 24.78 5.02 13.82
N ARG A 468 25.59 4.31 14.61
CA ARG A 468 26.84 3.68 14.14
C ARG A 468 26.53 2.26 13.70
N ILE A 469 26.63 2.02 12.39
CA ILE A 469 26.40 0.74 11.73
C ILE A 469 27.76 0.11 11.42
N PRO A 470 28.18 -0.94 12.14
CA PRO A 470 29.49 -1.54 11.96
C PRO A 470 29.57 -2.35 10.66
N VAL A 471 30.80 -2.57 10.21
CA VAL A 471 31.11 -3.42 9.07
C VAL A 471 31.44 -4.85 9.53
N THR A 472 31.26 -5.84 8.67
CA THR A 472 31.70 -7.22 8.96
C THR A 472 33.22 -7.35 8.86
N ALA A 473 33.79 -8.34 9.54
CA ALA A 473 35.18 -8.75 9.35
C ALA A 473 35.41 -9.23 7.91
N ALA A 474 36.63 -9.06 7.41
CA ALA A 474 36.99 -9.42 6.05
C ALA A 474 36.97 -10.95 5.78
N LYS A 475 37.06 -11.77 6.83
CA LYS A 475 37.05 -13.24 6.76
C LYS A 475 36.30 -13.81 7.95
N GLY A 476 35.58 -14.91 7.72
CA GLY A 476 34.95 -15.70 8.78
C GLY A 476 33.70 -15.07 9.38
N GLU A 477 33.14 -14.00 8.80
CA GLU A 477 31.91 -13.38 9.30
C GLU A 477 30.85 -13.32 8.20
N PHE A 478 29.64 -13.76 8.55
CA PHE A 478 28.51 -13.88 7.63
C PHE A 478 27.31 -13.16 8.21
N TYR A 479 26.67 -12.32 7.40
CA TYR A 479 25.49 -11.55 7.80
C TYR A 479 24.44 -11.56 6.68
N ARG A 480 23.21 -11.97 6.97
CA ARG A 480 22.08 -11.97 6.02
C ARG A 480 20.79 -11.51 6.65
N THR A 481 19.93 -10.90 5.83
CA THR A 481 18.58 -10.46 6.22
C THR A 481 17.51 -11.17 5.40
N TYR A 482 16.36 -11.37 6.04
CA TYR A 482 15.20 -12.02 5.46
C TYR A 482 13.90 -11.30 5.84
N LYS A 483 12.92 -11.36 4.93
CA LYS A 483 11.56 -10.86 5.13
C LYS A 483 10.59 -11.79 4.42
N GLN A 484 9.51 -12.14 5.10
CA GLN A 484 8.33 -12.76 4.49
C GLN A 484 7.10 -11.95 4.87
N ALA A 485 6.28 -11.60 3.87
CA ALA A 485 5.02 -10.89 4.01
C ALA A 485 3.92 -11.58 3.16
N LYS A 486 2.70 -11.02 3.09
CA LYS A 486 1.62 -11.58 2.25
C LYS A 486 1.78 -11.20 0.78
N ARG A 487 2.39 -10.05 0.51
CA ARG A 487 2.86 -9.61 -0.81
C ARG A 487 4.32 -9.16 -0.72
N LYS A 488 5.00 -9.12 -1.87
CA LYS A 488 6.43 -8.81 -1.94
C LYS A 488 6.73 -7.33 -1.59
N ASP A 489 5.98 -6.42 -2.20
CA ASP A 489 6.18 -4.97 -2.07
C ASP A 489 5.13 -4.34 -1.14
N ASP A 490 5.51 -3.27 -0.44
CA ASP A 490 4.61 -2.46 0.41
C ASP A 490 3.79 -3.29 1.43
N ASP A 491 4.41 -4.23 2.13
CA ASP A 491 3.70 -5.05 3.12
C ASP A 491 4.47 -5.21 4.43
N ILE A 492 3.68 -5.40 5.47
CA ILE A 492 4.12 -5.69 6.82
C ILE A 492 4.70 -7.11 6.86
N ALA A 493 5.87 -7.26 7.46
CA ALA A 493 6.45 -8.58 7.68
C ALA A 493 5.56 -9.46 8.57
N ILE A 494 5.33 -10.70 8.14
CA ILE A 494 4.87 -11.79 8.99
C ILE A 494 6.02 -12.21 9.92
N VAL A 495 7.20 -12.43 9.33
CA VAL A 495 8.48 -12.62 10.03
C VAL A 495 9.56 -11.90 9.25
N THR A 496 10.45 -11.22 9.96
CA THR A 496 11.68 -10.65 9.41
C THR A 496 12.85 -11.01 10.32
N SER A 497 14.05 -11.19 9.78
CA SER A 497 15.22 -11.52 10.58
C SER A 497 16.51 -10.92 10.03
N ALA A 498 17.50 -10.84 10.91
CA ALA A 498 18.90 -10.62 10.59
C ALA A 498 19.73 -11.65 11.33
N LEU A 499 20.48 -12.45 10.58
CA LEU A 499 21.24 -13.58 11.08
C LEU A 499 22.73 -13.31 10.82
N ARG A 500 23.52 -13.43 11.88
CA ARG A 500 24.96 -13.18 11.89
C ARG A 500 25.70 -14.29 12.62
N VAL A 501 26.79 -14.77 12.04
CA VAL A 501 27.80 -15.58 12.75
C VAL A 501 29.20 -15.09 12.42
N LYS A 502 30.07 -15.14 13.42
CA LYS A 502 31.51 -14.89 13.27
C LYS A 502 32.27 -16.12 13.73
N LEU A 503 33.16 -16.61 12.89
CA LEU A 503 33.92 -17.83 13.05
C LEU A 503 35.39 -17.49 13.28
N ASP A 504 36.08 -18.35 14.03
CA ASP A 504 37.54 -18.35 14.06
C ASP A 504 38.13 -19.09 12.83
N ASP A 505 39.46 -19.13 12.76
CA ASP A 505 40.17 -19.82 11.67
C ASP A 505 39.94 -21.35 11.63
N ALA A 506 39.45 -21.95 12.73
CA ALA A 506 39.07 -23.36 12.78
C ALA A 506 37.61 -23.60 12.36
N GLY A 507 36.86 -22.54 12.04
CA GLY A 507 35.44 -22.63 11.68
C GLY A 507 34.50 -22.77 12.88
N MET A 508 34.98 -22.49 14.09
CA MET A 508 34.19 -22.52 15.32
C MET A 508 33.50 -21.17 15.51
N VAL A 509 32.22 -21.19 15.93
CA VAL A 509 31.45 -19.96 16.15
C VAL A 509 31.94 -19.23 17.40
N GLN A 510 32.40 -17.99 17.23
CA GLN A 510 32.85 -17.08 18.29
C GLN A 510 31.76 -16.11 18.73
N GLU A 511 30.95 -15.63 17.78
CA GLU A 511 29.82 -14.74 18.03
C GLU A 511 28.62 -15.16 17.17
N SER A 512 27.41 -15.03 17.69
CA SER A 512 26.16 -15.30 16.98
C SER A 512 25.10 -14.25 17.35
N ASN A 513 24.43 -13.69 16.33
CA ASN A 513 23.21 -12.90 16.52
C ASN A 513 22.14 -13.46 15.58
N LEU A 514 21.06 -14.02 16.13
CA LEU A 514 19.92 -14.56 15.42
C LEU A 514 18.69 -13.74 15.83
N ILE A 515 18.50 -12.59 15.18
CA ILE A 515 17.49 -11.61 15.58
C ILE A 515 16.25 -11.72 14.70
N TYR A 516 15.07 -11.71 15.32
CA TYR A 516 13.77 -11.87 14.66
C TYR A 516 12.77 -10.77 15.05
N GLY A 517 11.98 -10.34 14.07
CA GLY A 517 10.74 -9.58 14.21
C GLY A 517 9.52 -10.42 13.83
N GLY A 518 8.35 -10.07 14.35
CA GLY A 518 7.08 -10.80 14.14
C GLY A 518 6.92 -12.07 14.99
N MET A 519 7.92 -12.42 15.80
CA MET A 519 7.94 -13.62 16.64
C MET A 519 7.55 -13.36 18.10
N ALA A 520 7.52 -12.09 18.53
CA ALA A 520 7.19 -11.69 19.90
C ALA A 520 6.55 -10.28 19.93
N ALA A 521 6.29 -9.76 21.13
CA ALA A 521 5.79 -8.40 21.34
C ALA A 521 6.86 -7.30 21.11
N THR A 522 8.10 -7.68 20.84
CA THR A 522 9.19 -6.79 20.41
C THR A 522 10.03 -7.53 19.36
N THR A 523 10.96 -6.83 18.71
CA THR A 523 12.12 -7.52 18.12
C THR A 523 12.84 -8.29 19.23
N VAL A 524 13.31 -9.51 18.95
CA VAL A 524 13.91 -10.42 19.94
C VAL A 524 15.07 -11.21 19.36
N SER A 525 15.99 -11.66 20.21
CA SER A 525 17.03 -12.62 19.86
C SER A 525 16.58 -14.05 20.16
N ALA A 526 16.98 -15.01 19.33
CA ALA A 526 16.76 -16.44 19.57
C ALA A 526 17.84 -16.98 20.54
N LYS A 527 17.69 -16.63 21.82
CA LYS A 527 18.73 -16.82 22.85
C LYS A 527 19.21 -18.26 22.96
N SER A 528 18.29 -19.24 23.02
CA SER A 528 18.69 -20.64 23.18
C SER A 528 19.47 -21.13 21.95
N ALA A 529 19.10 -20.66 20.76
CA ALA A 529 19.80 -20.98 19.52
C ALA A 529 21.17 -20.29 19.43
N GLU A 530 21.27 -19.03 19.82
CA GLU A 530 22.53 -18.28 19.91
C GLU A 530 23.52 -18.96 20.86
N GLU A 531 23.09 -19.27 22.08
CA GLU A 531 23.89 -19.95 23.11
C GLU A 531 24.35 -21.34 22.64
N TYR A 532 23.51 -22.07 21.90
CA TYR A 532 23.87 -23.38 21.37
C TYR A 532 24.98 -23.29 20.30
N LEU A 533 24.97 -22.24 19.47
CA LEU A 533 25.95 -22.05 18.39
C LEU A 533 27.36 -21.78 18.92
N ILE A 534 27.50 -21.02 20.00
CA ILE A 534 28.81 -20.59 20.50
C ILE A 534 29.69 -21.79 20.83
N GLY A 535 30.92 -21.80 20.29
CA GLY A 535 31.90 -22.87 20.49
C GLY A 535 31.60 -24.16 19.72
N LYS A 536 30.67 -24.16 18.76
CA LYS A 536 30.41 -25.28 17.85
C LYS A 536 31.09 -25.08 16.49
N PRO A 537 31.49 -26.17 15.80
CA PRO A 537 31.88 -26.09 14.41
C PRO A 537 30.65 -25.74 13.56
N PHE A 538 30.71 -24.64 12.80
CA PHE A 538 29.52 -24.16 12.07
C PHE A 538 29.12 -25.12 10.95
N ALA A 539 30.07 -25.66 10.19
CA ALA A 539 29.84 -26.44 8.97
C ALA A 539 29.47 -27.93 9.20
N GLU A 540 28.81 -28.25 10.32
CA GLU A 540 28.44 -29.62 10.71
C GLU A 540 26.92 -29.79 10.81
N LEU A 541 26.42 -30.95 10.38
CA LEU A 541 24.98 -31.26 10.40
C LEU A 541 24.40 -31.24 11.82
N ASP A 542 25.13 -31.77 12.80
CA ASP A 542 24.72 -31.75 14.21
C ASP A 542 24.50 -30.32 14.72
N THR A 543 25.29 -29.36 14.25
CA THR A 543 25.12 -27.95 14.59
C THR A 543 23.82 -27.40 14.00
N LEU A 544 23.52 -27.71 12.74
CA LEU A 544 22.25 -27.33 12.10
C LEU A 544 21.04 -27.90 12.86
N GLU A 545 21.03 -29.21 13.13
CA GLU A 545 19.92 -29.89 13.84
C GLU A 545 19.72 -29.38 15.26
N GLY A 546 20.83 -29.11 15.97
CA GLY A 546 20.80 -28.56 17.31
C GLY A 546 20.24 -27.14 17.36
N VAL A 547 20.59 -26.29 16.38
CA VAL A 547 19.99 -24.95 16.27
C VAL A 547 18.52 -25.01 15.93
N MET A 548 18.11 -25.88 14.99
CA MET A 548 16.68 -26.06 14.67
C MET A 548 15.87 -26.48 15.92
N SER A 549 16.43 -27.37 16.73
CA SER A 549 15.83 -27.79 18.00
C SER A 549 15.76 -26.66 19.02
N ALA A 550 16.79 -25.80 19.08
CA ALA A 550 16.83 -24.64 19.96
C ALA A 550 15.84 -23.54 19.53
N LEU A 551 15.76 -23.22 18.24
CA LEU A 551 14.74 -22.31 17.69
C LEU A 551 13.32 -22.81 18.00
N GLY A 552 13.13 -24.14 18.01
CA GLY A 552 11.85 -24.76 18.38
C GLY A 552 11.40 -24.45 19.80
N ARG A 553 12.35 -24.23 20.72
CA ARG A 553 12.12 -23.81 22.12
C ARG A 553 11.96 -22.29 22.23
N ASP A 554 12.78 -21.51 21.52
CA ASP A 554 12.69 -20.05 21.52
C ASP A 554 11.34 -19.55 20.98
N PHE A 555 10.76 -20.25 20.01
CA PHE A 555 9.53 -19.84 19.32
C PHE A 555 8.37 -20.84 19.48
N ASP A 556 8.09 -21.22 20.72
CA ASP A 556 6.92 -22.03 21.07
C ASP A 556 5.65 -21.18 21.26
N MET A 557 5.06 -20.74 20.14
CA MET A 557 3.91 -19.85 20.13
C MET A 557 2.58 -20.61 20.25
N GLN A 558 1.69 -20.12 21.11
CA GLN A 558 0.29 -20.58 21.19
C GLN A 558 -0.50 -20.19 19.95
N PHE A 559 -1.58 -20.89 19.61
CA PHE A 559 -2.42 -20.54 18.45
C PHE A 559 -3.13 -19.18 18.55
N SER A 560 -3.34 -18.69 19.77
CA SER A 560 -4.03 -17.43 20.09
C SER A 560 -3.15 -16.17 20.01
N VAL A 561 -1.87 -16.31 19.62
CA VAL A 561 -0.97 -15.17 19.51
C VAL A 561 -1.52 -14.09 18.56
N PRO A 562 -1.36 -12.78 18.89
CA PRO A 562 -1.71 -11.70 17.98
C PRO A 562 -1.06 -11.88 16.61
N GLY A 563 -1.82 -11.65 15.54
CA GLY A 563 -1.42 -11.89 14.16
C GLY A 563 -1.63 -13.32 13.64
N GLY A 564 -1.94 -14.30 14.51
CA GLY A 564 -2.24 -15.68 14.11
C GLY A 564 -1.05 -16.41 13.45
N MET A 565 -1.31 -17.42 12.62
CA MET A 565 -0.26 -18.11 11.83
C MET A 565 0.93 -18.65 12.66
N ALA A 566 0.71 -19.07 13.90
CA ALA A 566 1.78 -19.49 14.82
C ALA A 566 2.70 -20.56 14.22
N SER A 567 2.12 -21.62 13.64
CA SER A 567 2.87 -22.70 12.98
C SER A 567 3.67 -22.21 11.77
N TYR A 568 3.09 -21.34 10.93
CA TYR A 568 3.76 -20.78 9.77
C TYR A 568 4.91 -19.85 10.16
N ARG A 569 4.72 -18.99 11.18
CA ARG A 569 5.79 -18.14 11.72
C ARG A 569 6.96 -18.94 12.27
N LYS A 570 6.68 -20.02 13.01
CA LYS A 570 7.71 -20.96 13.48
C LYS A 570 8.47 -21.60 12.33
N ALA A 571 7.75 -22.07 11.30
CA ALA A 571 8.37 -22.63 10.10
C ALA A 571 9.24 -21.62 9.34
N LEU A 572 8.83 -20.36 9.26
CA LEU A 572 9.63 -19.29 8.66
C LEU A 572 10.93 -19.03 9.43
N ALA A 573 10.89 -19.03 10.77
CA ALA A 573 12.10 -18.86 11.58
C ALA A 573 13.13 -19.96 11.29
N PHE A 574 12.68 -21.21 11.14
CA PHE A 574 13.52 -22.34 10.75
C PHE A 574 14.02 -22.20 9.31
N GLY A 575 13.12 -21.86 8.38
CA GLY A 575 13.46 -21.68 6.96
C GLY A 575 14.52 -20.60 6.73
N PHE A 576 14.43 -19.47 7.45
CA PHE A 576 15.44 -18.41 7.40
C PHE A 576 16.79 -18.87 7.91
N PHE A 577 16.84 -19.61 9.03
CA PHE A 577 18.11 -20.15 9.53
C PHE A 577 18.69 -21.23 8.61
N TYR A 578 17.87 -22.13 8.07
CA TYR A 578 18.29 -23.17 7.12
C TYR A 578 18.95 -22.53 5.89
N ARG A 579 18.29 -21.50 5.34
CA ARG A 579 18.79 -20.73 4.21
C ARG A 579 20.11 -20.02 4.53
N PHE A 580 20.20 -19.38 5.68
CA PHE A 580 21.44 -18.73 6.15
C PHE A 580 22.59 -19.71 6.34
N TYR A 581 22.31 -20.87 6.95
CA TYR A 581 23.29 -21.93 7.13
C TYR A 581 23.88 -22.39 5.80
N HIS A 582 23.05 -22.68 4.80
CA HIS A 582 23.52 -23.13 3.50
C HIS A 582 24.25 -22.04 2.71
N ASP A 583 23.84 -20.78 2.82
CA ASP A 583 24.54 -19.65 2.21
C ASP A 583 25.95 -19.49 2.80
N ALA A 584 26.07 -19.46 4.13
CA ALA A 584 27.36 -19.39 4.81
C ALA A 584 28.22 -20.63 4.54
N LEU A 585 27.63 -21.83 4.52
CA LEU A 585 28.32 -23.07 4.16
C LEU A 585 28.86 -23.04 2.73
N SER A 586 28.11 -22.47 1.79
CA SER A 586 28.56 -22.27 0.40
C SER A 586 29.79 -21.37 0.34
N ALA A 587 29.77 -20.26 1.08
CA ALA A 587 30.91 -19.33 1.14
C ALA A 587 32.15 -19.95 1.82
N LEU A 588 31.96 -20.93 2.71
CA LEU A 588 33.03 -21.72 3.34
C LEU A 588 33.53 -22.90 2.49
N ASN A 589 32.97 -23.13 1.30
CA ASN A 589 33.20 -24.33 0.48
C ASN A 589 32.89 -25.64 1.24
N GLY A 590 31.86 -25.62 2.08
CA GLY A 590 31.41 -26.79 2.82
C GLY A 590 30.79 -27.87 1.92
N LYS A 591 30.68 -29.10 2.46
CA LYS A 591 30.04 -30.23 1.77
C LYS A 591 28.52 -30.14 1.90
N ASN A 592 27.78 -30.75 0.96
CA ASN A 592 26.32 -30.88 1.02
C ASN A 592 25.53 -29.55 1.08
N VAL A 593 25.99 -28.54 0.34
CA VAL A 593 25.27 -27.27 0.20
C VAL A 593 23.98 -27.47 -0.60
N ASP A 594 22.84 -27.14 -0.01
CA ASP A 594 21.56 -27.05 -0.70
C ASP A 594 21.44 -25.72 -1.44
N LYS A 595 21.77 -25.73 -2.73
CA LYS A 595 21.72 -24.52 -3.58
C LYS A 595 20.30 -23.99 -3.79
N GLN A 596 19.30 -24.88 -3.82
CA GLN A 596 17.91 -24.48 -4.04
C GLN A 596 17.37 -23.64 -2.88
N ALA A 597 17.87 -23.87 -1.66
CA ALA A 597 17.52 -23.07 -0.50
C ALA A 597 18.12 -21.65 -0.55
N ILE A 598 19.24 -21.45 -1.27
CA ILE A 598 19.95 -20.16 -1.34
C ILE A 598 19.33 -19.25 -2.39
N ASP A 599 18.91 -19.78 -3.54
CA ASP A 599 18.40 -19.00 -4.67
C ASP A 599 17.17 -18.15 -4.29
N GLU A 600 17.11 -16.91 -4.80
CA GLU A 600 15.98 -16.00 -4.61
C GLU A 600 15.09 -15.91 -5.84
N ILE A 601 13.78 -15.87 -5.60
CA ILE A 601 12.81 -15.60 -6.65
C ILE A 601 12.71 -14.07 -6.82
N GLU A 602 13.45 -13.56 -7.79
CA GLU A 602 13.26 -12.21 -8.29
C GLU A 602 12.09 -12.15 -9.28
N ARG A 603 11.35 -11.04 -9.25
CA ARG A 603 10.23 -10.84 -10.18
C ARG A 603 10.82 -10.24 -11.45
N GLU A 604 10.59 -10.90 -12.57
CA GLU A 604 10.92 -10.35 -13.90
C GLU A 604 10.05 -9.14 -14.25
N LEU A 605 10.51 -8.33 -15.19
CA LEU A 605 9.74 -7.20 -15.74
C LEU A 605 8.39 -7.70 -16.29
N SER A 606 7.34 -6.95 -16.00
CA SER A 606 5.99 -7.28 -16.41
C SER A 606 5.84 -7.11 -17.93
N THR A 607 5.41 -8.16 -18.60
CA THR A 607 5.17 -8.13 -20.05
C THR A 607 3.75 -8.59 -20.40
N GLY A 608 3.24 -8.13 -21.55
CA GLY A 608 1.93 -8.52 -22.06
C GLY A 608 1.79 -8.18 -23.54
N LYS A 609 0.95 -8.94 -24.25
CA LYS A 609 0.65 -8.72 -25.67
C LYS A 609 -0.85 -8.60 -25.90
N ILE A 610 -1.24 -7.63 -26.70
CA ILE A 610 -2.62 -7.44 -27.15
C ILE A 610 -2.77 -8.08 -28.54
N ASP A 611 -3.82 -8.88 -28.72
CA ASP A 611 -4.22 -9.34 -30.05
C ASP A 611 -5.11 -8.29 -30.72
N HIS A 612 -4.55 -7.59 -31.71
CA HIS A 612 -5.28 -6.59 -32.50
C HIS A 612 -6.01 -7.20 -33.70
N GLN A 613 -5.75 -8.44 -34.09
CA GLN A 613 -6.27 -9.01 -35.34
C GLN A 613 -7.72 -9.49 -35.21
N SER A 614 -8.11 -9.98 -34.03
CA SER A 614 -9.46 -10.50 -33.78
C SER A 614 -10.54 -9.43 -33.90
N ALA A 615 -10.26 -8.19 -33.51
CA ALA A 615 -11.22 -7.08 -33.56
C ALA A 615 -11.33 -6.40 -34.93
N GLN A 616 -10.25 -6.38 -35.72
CA GLN A 616 -10.18 -5.66 -37.02
C GLN A 616 -11.30 -6.05 -38.00
N LYS A 617 -11.71 -7.32 -38.01
CA LYS A 617 -12.79 -7.81 -38.90
C LYS A 617 -14.17 -7.22 -38.57
N TYR A 618 -14.34 -6.65 -37.39
CA TYR A 618 -15.60 -6.12 -36.87
C TYR A 618 -15.55 -4.61 -36.65
N GLU A 619 -14.47 -3.94 -37.04
CA GLU A 619 -14.32 -2.49 -36.89
C GLU A 619 -15.27 -1.74 -37.83
N LEU A 620 -16.09 -0.88 -37.22
CA LEU A 620 -16.90 0.13 -37.89
C LEU A 620 -16.29 1.52 -37.66
N GLU A 621 -17.00 2.57 -38.04
CA GLU A 621 -16.52 3.95 -37.87
C GLU A 621 -16.15 4.28 -36.41
N VAL A 622 -16.94 3.80 -35.45
CA VAL A 622 -16.75 4.04 -34.01
C VAL A 622 -16.69 2.72 -33.22
N THR A 623 -17.64 1.82 -33.45
CA THR A 623 -17.71 0.52 -32.78
C THR A 623 -16.56 -0.40 -33.22
N GLY A 624 -15.97 -1.15 -32.29
CA GLY A 624 -14.85 -2.06 -32.56
C GLY A 624 -13.47 -1.40 -32.48
N LYS A 625 -13.38 -0.06 -32.52
CA LYS A 625 -12.12 0.67 -32.33
C LYS A 625 -11.72 0.75 -30.86
N SER A 626 -10.42 0.65 -30.60
CA SER A 626 -9.82 0.78 -29.26
C SER A 626 -9.61 2.25 -28.85
N ASN A 627 -10.68 3.05 -28.89
CA ASN A 627 -10.62 4.44 -28.44
C ASN A 627 -10.43 4.52 -26.92
N PRO A 628 -9.62 5.46 -26.41
CA PRO A 628 -9.47 5.67 -24.98
C PRO A 628 -10.79 6.03 -24.30
N HIS A 629 -10.89 5.76 -23.00
CA HIS A 629 -12.03 6.17 -22.21
C HIS A 629 -12.26 7.69 -22.31
N VAL A 630 -13.50 8.12 -22.57
CA VAL A 630 -13.84 9.54 -22.86
C VAL A 630 -13.49 10.54 -21.75
N ALA A 631 -13.31 10.05 -20.51
CA ALA A 631 -12.87 10.85 -19.37
C ALA A 631 -11.40 10.66 -19.00
N ALA A 632 -10.63 9.82 -19.71
CA ALA A 632 -9.26 9.45 -19.36
C ALA A 632 -8.37 10.68 -19.14
N LEU A 633 -8.42 11.66 -20.04
CA LEU A 633 -7.62 12.87 -19.91
C LEU A 633 -8.04 13.74 -18.70
N LYS A 634 -9.33 13.78 -18.36
CA LYS A 634 -9.82 14.45 -17.13
C LYS A 634 -9.36 13.72 -15.88
N GLN A 635 -9.26 12.39 -15.95
CA GLN A 635 -8.79 11.57 -14.83
C GLN A 635 -7.29 11.74 -14.59
N THR A 636 -6.49 11.81 -15.67
CA THR A 636 -5.03 12.02 -15.57
C THR A 636 -4.65 13.45 -15.21
N THR A 637 -5.55 14.43 -15.39
CA THR A 637 -5.30 15.84 -15.05
C THR A 637 -5.91 16.28 -13.72
N GLY A 638 -6.66 15.40 -13.05
CA GLY A 638 -7.38 15.72 -11.81
C GLY A 638 -8.71 16.47 -12.02
N GLU A 639 -9.06 16.85 -13.25
CA GLU A 639 -10.31 17.55 -13.58
C GLU A 639 -11.57 16.68 -13.50
N ALA A 640 -11.42 15.35 -13.42
CA ALA A 640 -12.54 14.44 -13.19
C ALA A 640 -13.04 14.57 -11.75
N GLN A 641 -14.21 15.20 -11.59
CA GLN A 641 -14.89 15.36 -10.31
C GLN A 641 -15.57 14.06 -9.82
N TYR A 642 -15.22 13.59 -8.64
CA TYR A 642 -15.92 12.52 -7.90
C TYR A 642 -16.85 13.13 -6.83
N THR A 643 -17.52 12.29 -6.03
CA THR A 643 -18.56 12.77 -5.10
C THR A 643 -18.01 13.76 -4.09
N ASP A 644 -16.88 13.44 -3.47
CA ASP A 644 -16.24 14.32 -2.49
C ASP A 644 -15.49 15.50 -3.13
N ASP A 645 -15.37 15.56 -4.46
CA ASP A 645 -14.75 16.68 -5.15
C ASP A 645 -15.75 17.79 -5.50
N ILE A 646 -17.03 17.60 -5.19
CA ILE A 646 -18.05 18.65 -5.32
C ILE A 646 -17.67 19.79 -4.35
N PRO A 647 -17.58 21.05 -4.82
CA PRO A 647 -17.22 22.18 -3.98
C PRO A 647 -18.10 22.27 -2.74
N GLN A 648 -17.48 22.62 -1.61
CA GLN A 648 -18.19 22.76 -0.35
C GLN A 648 -19.25 23.87 -0.44
N MET A 649 -20.44 23.58 0.05
CA MET A 649 -21.53 24.54 0.14
C MET A 649 -21.48 25.33 1.45
N LYS A 650 -22.02 26.55 1.42
CA LYS A 650 -22.12 27.37 2.64
C LYS A 650 -23.01 26.64 3.66
N ASN A 651 -22.55 26.59 4.91
CA ASN A 651 -23.20 25.91 6.02
C ASN A 651 -23.36 24.38 5.82
N GLU A 652 -22.58 23.76 4.95
CA GLU A 652 -22.52 22.29 4.84
C GLU A 652 -22.07 21.65 6.17
N LEU A 653 -22.59 20.45 6.46
CA LEU A 653 -22.23 19.61 7.61
C LEU A 653 -21.57 18.32 7.15
N TYR A 654 -20.81 17.72 8.05
CA TYR A 654 -20.16 16.43 7.85
C TYR A 654 -20.75 15.38 8.80
N GLY A 655 -21.09 14.21 8.25
CA GLY A 655 -21.57 13.06 9.01
C GLY A 655 -20.46 12.06 9.35
N CYS A 656 -20.52 11.48 10.55
CA CYS A 656 -19.70 10.33 10.95
C CYS A 656 -20.54 9.32 11.74
N TRP A 657 -20.33 8.03 11.50
CA TRP A 657 -21.13 6.98 12.13
C TRP A 657 -20.79 6.78 13.61
N VAL A 658 -21.82 6.44 14.38
CA VAL A 658 -21.67 5.72 15.65
C VAL A 658 -21.97 4.25 15.35
N LEU A 659 -20.95 3.40 15.43
CA LEU A 659 -21.03 2.00 15.04
C LEU A 659 -21.03 1.05 16.25
N SER A 660 -21.70 -0.09 16.11
CA SER A 660 -21.64 -1.18 17.08
C SER A 660 -20.20 -1.70 17.24
N THR A 661 -19.80 -1.91 18.49
CA THR A 661 -18.52 -2.57 18.84
C THR A 661 -18.69 -4.05 19.16
N LYS A 662 -19.92 -4.58 19.05
CA LYS A 662 -20.28 -5.96 19.41
C LYS A 662 -20.84 -6.71 18.21
N ALA A 663 -20.42 -7.97 18.04
CA ALA A 663 -20.97 -8.86 17.02
C ALA A 663 -22.45 -9.17 17.27
N ARG A 664 -22.86 -9.29 18.54
CA ARG A 664 -24.27 -9.39 18.92
C ARG A 664 -24.49 -8.90 20.36
N ALA A 665 -25.43 -8.00 20.56
CA ALA A 665 -25.74 -7.48 21.90
C ALA A 665 -27.07 -6.73 21.93
N LYS A 666 -27.74 -6.70 23.09
CA LYS A 666 -28.81 -5.71 23.32
C LYS A 666 -28.19 -4.34 23.57
N ILE A 667 -28.80 -3.30 23.03
CA ILE A 667 -28.48 -1.90 23.35
C ILE A 667 -29.29 -1.52 24.60
N LEU A 668 -28.60 -1.26 25.71
CA LEU A 668 -29.24 -0.85 26.96
C LEU A 668 -29.50 0.66 26.99
N SER A 669 -28.52 1.44 26.56
CA SER A 669 -28.62 2.89 26.42
C SER A 669 -27.64 3.43 25.37
N VAL A 670 -27.95 4.61 24.84
CA VAL A 670 -27.05 5.43 24.03
C VAL A 670 -27.07 6.85 24.59
N ASP A 671 -25.90 7.36 25.00
CA ASP A 671 -25.73 8.71 25.53
C ASP A 671 -24.90 9.57 24.58
N TYR A 672 -25.55 10.61 24.05
CA TYR A 672 -24.98 11.59 23.12
C TYR A 672 -24.50 12.88 23.81
N SER A 673 -24.75 13.06 25.11
CA SER A 673 -24.55 14.33 25.83
C SER A 673 -23.14 14.90 25.65
N LYS A 674 -22.12 14.06 25.90
CA LYS A 674 -20.71 14.45 25.72
C LYS A 674 -20.36 14.85 24.30
N ALA A 675 -20.95 14.20 23.30
CA ALA A 675 -20.73 14.52 21.89
C ALA A 675 -21.36 15.89 21.55
N LEU A 676 -22.58 16.14 22.00
CA LEU A 676 -23.31 17.39 21.76
C LEU A 676 -22.66 18.62 22.43
N ASP A 677 -21.98 18.43 23.55
CA ASP A 677 -21.25 19.50 24.23
C ASP A 677 -19.93 19.91 23.51
N MET A 678 -19.50 19.15 22.49
CA MET A 678 -18.25 19.43 21.78
C MET A 678 -18.41 20.59 20.78
N PRO A 679 -17.48 21.57 20.77
CA PRO A 679 -17.51 22.67 19.81
C PRO A 679 -17.52 22.19 18.36
N GLY A 680 -18.44 22.73 17.55
CA GLY A 680 -18.60 22.39 16.14
C GLY A 680 -19.53 21.20 15.87
N VAL A 681 -19.97 20.48 16.90
CA VAL A 681 -21.07 19.51 16.78
C VAL A 681 -22.39 20.27 16.70
N VAL A 682 -23.25 19.84 15.79
CA VAL A 682 -24.53 20.50 15.50
C VAL A 682 -25.71 19.66 15.94
N ASP A 683 -25.71 18.38 15.61
CA ASP A 683 -26.80 17.47 15.95
C ASP A 683 -26.33 16.01 15.75
N TYR A 684 -27.22 15.06 16.01
CA TYR A 684 -27.10 13.66 15.58
C TYR A 684 -28.38 13.20 14.90
N ILE A 685 -28.34 12.07 14.21
CA ILE A 685 -29.54 11.35 13.78
C ILE A 685 -29.49 9.87 14.20
N ASP A 686 -30.63 9.33 14.60
CA ASP A 686 -30.81 7.90 14.90
C ASP A 686 -32.17 7.38 14.38
N ALA A 687 -32.54 6.15 14.77
CA ALA A 687 -33.80 5.53 14.36
C ALA A 687 -35.05 6.38 14.68
N LYS A 688 -35.01 7.22 15.73
CA LYS A 688 -36.14 8.05 16.17
C LYS A 688 -36.40 9.25 15.27
N ASP A 689 -35.45 9.60 14.41
CA ASP A 689 -35.61 10.66 13.41
C ASP A 689 -36.33 10.17 12.15
N MET A 690 -36.54 8.86 12.00
CA MET A 690 -37.30 8.27 10.90
C MET A 690 -38.80 8.59 11.05
N PRO A 691 -39.57 8.70 9.94
CA PRO A 691 -41.02 8.96 9.98
C PRO A 691 -41.83 7.92 10.77
N ASP A 692 -41.43 6.65 10.67
CA ASP A 692 -42.03 5.52 11.35
C ASP A 692 -41.03 4.34 11.38
N GLU A 693 -41.40 3.25 12.08
CA GLU A 693 -40.56 2.07 12.21
C GLU A 693 -40.32 1.35 10.87
N GLU A 694 -41.26 1.42 9.93
CA GLU A 694 -41.12 0.80 8.60
C GLU A 694 -40.10 1.55 7.74
N ALA A 695 -39.98 2.87 7.91
CA ALA A 695 -39.00 3.69 7.22
C ALA A 695 -37.55 3.33 7.59
N ASN A 696 -37.34 2.78 8.79
CA ASN A 696 -36.03 2.29 9.21
C ASN A 696 -35.64 0.94 8.58
N LYS A 697 -36.54 0.24 7.84
CA LYS A 697 -36.24 -1.06 7.21
C LYS A 697 -35.60 -0.91 5.82
N PHE A 698 -34.54 -1.68 5.60
CA PHE A 698 -33.75 -1.77 4.38
C PHE A 698 -33.57 -3.24 3.93
N GLY A 699 -33.13 -3.46 2.69
CA GLY A 699 -32.74 -4.77 2.16
C GLY A 699 -33.84 -5.49 1.37
N PRO A 700 -34.25 -4.98 0.18
CA PRO A 700 -35.14 -5.73 -0.70
C PRO A 700 -34.61 -7.14 -1.02
N PRO A 701 -35.50 -8.14 -1.22
CA PRO A 701 -36.96 -8.04 -1.15
C PRO A 701 -37.54 -8.25 0.26
N HIS A 702 -36.74 -8.66 1.24
CA HIS A 702 -37.24 -9.11 2.56
C HIS A 702 -37.34 -8.00 3.61
N PHE A 703 -36.64 -6.88 3.42
CA PHE A 703 -36.61 -5.74 4.34
C PHE A 703 -36.18 -6.13 5.76
N ASP A 704 -35.19 -7.02 5.86
CA ASP A 704 -34.69 -7.61 7.11
C ASP A 704 -33.49 -6.87 7.72
N GLU A 705 -33.04 -5.80 7.07
CA GLU A 705 -32.00 -4.90 7.57
C GLU A 705 -32.61 -3.61 8.14
N ARG A 706 -31.84 -2.90 8.97
CA ARG A 706 -32.20 -1.58 9.48
C ARG A 706 -31.13 -0.55 9.12
N PHE A 707 -31.52 0.69 8.82
CA PHE A 707 -30.57 1.78 8.63
C PHE A 707 -29.86 2.14 9.95
N PHE A 708 -30.62 2.15 11.05
CA PHE A 708 -30.09 2.29 12.42
C PHE A 708 -30.55 1.13 13.29
N ALA A 709 -29.65 0.59 14.13
CA ALA A 709 -29.96 -0.48 15.05
C ALA A 709 -31.00 -0.05 16.11
N GLU A 710 -31.97 -0.94 16.39
CA GLU A 710 -33.01 -0.73 17.38
C GLU A 710 -33.07 -1.94 18.33
N GLY A 711 -32.80 -1.69 19.62
CA GLY A 711 -32.87 -2.70 20.69
C GLY A 711 -31.73 -3.74 20.69
N GLU A 712 -31.32 -4.25 19.54
CA GLU A 712 -30.25 -5.24 19.39
C GLU A 712 -29.34 -4.89 18.20
N VAL A 713 -28.04 -5.18 18.35
CA VAL A 713 -27.05 -5.19 17.27
C VAL A 713 -26.71 -6.61 16.88
N PHE A 714 -26.48 -6.86 15.59
CA PHE A 714 -26.25 -8.18 15.00
C PHE A 714 -24.93 -8.30 14.26
N THR A 715 -24.15 -7.22 14.18
CA THR A 715 -22.77 -7.26 13.72
C THR A 715 -21.96 -6.10 14.30
N ALA A 716 -20.65 -6.31 14.47
CA ALA A 716 -19.72 -5.23 14.75
C ALA A 716 -19.64 -4.36 13.48
N GLY A 717 -19.84 -3.05 13.62
CA GLY A 717 -20.02 -2.15 12.47
C GLY A 717 -21.46 -1.84 12.11
N GLN A 718 -22.47 -2.38 12.80
CA GLN A 718 -23.85 -1.96 12.55
C GLN A 718 -24.05 -0.49 12.98
N ALA A 719 -24.65 0.34 12.12
CA ALA A 719 -24.90 1.74 12.44
C ALA A 719 -25.95 1.89 13.56
N ILE A 720 -25.64 2.70 14.56
CA ILE A 720 -26.52 3.05 15.68
C ILE A 720 -27.05 4.47 15.50
N ALA A 721 -26.18 5.40 15.12
CA ALA A 721 -26.49 6.80 14.88
C ALA A 721 -25.47 7.42 13.90
N MET A 722 -25.70 8.67 13.50
CA MET A 722 -24.72 9.51 12.80
C MET A 722 -24.60 10.87 13.49
N ILE A 723 -23.38 11.27 13.86
CA ILE A 723 -23.09 12.61 14.38
C ILE A 723 -22.88 13.58 13.22
N LEU A 724 -23.41 14.80 13.36
CA LEU A 724 -23.29 15.90 12.40
C LEU A 724 -22.48 17.05 12.99
N ALA A 725 -21.41 17.46 12.30
CA ALA A 725 -20.54 18.54 12.74
C ALA A 725 -20.10 19.46 11.60
N THR A 726 -19.45 20.56 11.93
CA THR A 726 -18.95 21.55 10.96
C THR A 726 -17.72 21.09 10.17
N SER A 727 -17.07 20.00 10.57
CA SER A 727 -15.98 19.36 9.83
C SER A 727 -15.97 17.85 10.05
N ALA A 728 -15.39 17.10 9.12
CA ALA A 728 -15.26 15.64 9.23
C ALA A 728 -14.49 15.22 10.49
N THR A 729 -13.40 15.93 10.84
CA THR A 729 -12.61 15.66 12.04
C THR A 729 -13.43 15.84 13.32
N LYS A 730 -14.24 16.91 13.41
CA LYS A 730 -15.10 17.14 14.58
C LYS A 730 -16.23 16.12 14.68
N ALA A 731 -16.81 15.69 13.55
CA ALA A 731 -17.79 14.61 13.54
C ALA A 731 -17.18 13.31 14.06
N ALA A 732 -15.97 12.96 13.64
CA ALA A 732 -15.26 11.76 14.09
C ALA A 732 -14.84 11.81 15.57
N GLU A 733 -14.37 12.95 16.06
CA GLU A 733 -14.08 13.15 17.49
C GLU A 733 -15.33 12.95 18.35
N ALA A 734 -16.45 13.55 17.92
CA ALA A 734 -17.71 13.48 18.64
C ALA A 734 -18.38 12.11 18.56
N ALA A 735 -18.30 11.41 17.42
CA ALA A 735 -18.79 10.03 17.29
C ALA A 735 -18.09 9.08 18.27
N ARG A 736 -16.78 9.27 18.53
CA ARG A 736 -16.04 8.51 19.56
C ARG A 736 -16.45 8.86 21.00
N ALA A 737 -17.02 10.04 21.23
CA ALA A 737 -17.45 10.47 22.55
C ALA A 737 -18.83 9.91 22.96
N VAL A 738 -19.59 9.37 22.00
CA VAL A 738 -20.89 8.74 22.25
C VAL A 738 -20.70 7.45 23.05
N GLN A 739 -21.46 7.31 24.14
CA GLN A 739 -21.38 6.14 25.01
C GLN A 739 -22.53 5.20 24.70
N VAL A 740 -22.20 3.93 24.42
CA VAL A 740 -23.21 2.88 24.17
C VAL A 740 -23.01 1.76 25.18
N GLU A 741 -24.07 1.45 25.91
CA GLU A 741 -24.08 0.34 26.87
C GLU A 741 -24.70 -0.91 26.24
N TYR A 742 -24.03 -2.04 26.39
CA TYR A 742 -24.39 -3.30 25.76
C TYR A 742 -24.58 -4.44 26.77
N GLU A 743 -25.58 -5.28 26.56
CA GLU A 743 -25.64 -6.64 27.11
C GLU A 743 -25.20 -7.61 26.00
N THR A 744 -23.99 -8.19 26.09
CA THR A 744 -23.45 -9.07 25.04
C THR A 744 -24.21 -10.39 24.97
N LEU A 745 -24.54 -10.84 23.75
CA LEU A 745 -25.29 -12.07 23.49
C LEU A 745 -24.44 -13.12 22.75
N PRO A 746 -24.80 -14.42 22.82
CA PRO A 746 -24.14 -15.47 22.04
C PRO A 746 -24.27 -15.21 20.54
N CYS A 747 -23.18 -15.43 19.78
CA CYS A 747 -23.10 -15.15 18.36
C CYS A 747 -22.70 -16.38 17.54
N VAL A 748 -23.08 -16.37 16.26
CA VAL A 748 -22.68 -17.36 15.24
C VAL A 748 -21.74 -16.66 14.27
N LEU A 749 -20.51 -17.09 14.10
CA LEU A 749 -19.50 -16.37 13.30
C LEU A 749 -19.07 -17.14 12.05
N THR A 750 -19.08 -18.47 12.11
CA THR A 750 -18.61 -19.36 11.03
C THR A 750 -19.79 -20.05 10.33
N MET A 751 -19.54 -20.53 9.09
CA MET A 751 -20.54 -21.33 8.38
C MET A 751 -20.77 -22.68 9.08
N GLU A 752 -19.73 -23.23 9.70
CA GLU A 752 -19.80 -24.46 10.48
C GLU A 752 -20.74 -24.31 11.69
N GLU A 753 -20.57 -23.25 12.49
CA GLU A 753 -21.48 -22.95 13.60
C GLU A 753 -22.91 -22.71 13.10
N ALA A 754 -23.07 -22.02 11.96
CA ALA A 754 -24.37 -21.79 11.35
C ALA A 754 -25.05 -23.09 10.90
N ILE A 755 -24.28 -24.05 10.35
CA ILE A 755 -24.79 -25.36 9.96
C ILE A 755 -25.19 -26.19 11.18
N GLU A 756 -24.34 -26.21 12.22
CA GLU A 756 -24.59 -26.96 13.46
C GLU A 756 -25.84 -26.45 14.20
N GLN A 757 -26.06 -25.14 14.21
CA GLN A 757 -27.18 -24.50 14.90
C GLN A 757 -28.42 -24.29 14.01
N GLU A 758 -28.40 -24.80 12.78
CA GLU A 758 -29.44 -24.54 11.75
C GLU A 758 -29.75 -23.04 11.53
N SER A 759 -28.76 -22.17 11.72
CA SER A 759 -28.86 -20.72 11.51
C SER A 759 -28.74 -20.38 10.03
N PHE A 760 -29.87 -20.47 9.33
CA PHE A 760 -29.99 -20.10 7.93
C PHE A 760 -31.00 -18.97 7.72
N HIS A 761 -30.77 -18.15 6.70
CA HIS A 761 -31.86 -17.39 6.10
C HIS A 761 -32.84 -18.39 5.47
N PRO A 762 -34.16 -18.10 5.43
CA PRO A 762 -35.21 -19.08 5.11
C PRO A 762 -35.31 -19.42 3.61
N VAL A 763 -34.19 -19.84 3.02
CA VAL A 763 -34.05 -20.20 1.60
C VAL A 763 -33.28 -21.51 1.46
N TYR A 764 -33.85 -22.41 0.67
CA TYR A 764 -33.23 -23.65 0.21
C TYR A 764 -33.46 -23.79 -1.29
N ARG A 765 -32.40 -24.12 -2.02
CA ARG A 765 -32.46 -24.34 -3.47
C ARG A 765 -31.85 -25.68 -3.82
N GLU A 766 -32.38 -26.30 -4.87
CA GLU A 766 -31.88 -27.56 -5.40
C GLU A 766 -31.87 -27.53 -6.93
N ILE A 767 -30.78 -28.01 -7.52
CA ILE A 767 -30.66 -28.29 -8.95
C ILE A 767 -30.39 -29.79 -9.09
N LYS A 768 -31.22 -30.49 -9.87
CA LYS A 768 -31.10 -31.92 -10.09
C LYS A 768 -31.17 -32.26 -11.57
N LYS A 769 -30.27 -33.12 -12.03
CA LYS A 769 -30.23 -33.71 -13.37
C LYS A 769 -29.83 -35.18 -13.26
N GLY A 770 -30.55 -36.07 -13.93
CA GLY A 770 -30.25 -37.52 -13.87
C GLY A 770 -30.44 -38.12 -12.47
N ASN A 771 -29.76 -39.25 -12.22
CA ASN A 771 -29.84 -40.02 -10.98
C ASN A 771 -28.45 -40.20 -10.37
N THR A 772 -28.06 -39.30 -9.45
CA THR A 772 -26.74 -39.34 -8.80
C THR A 772 -26.54 -40.60 -7.97
N GLU A 773 -27.56 -41.06 -7.23
CA GLU A 773 -27.47 -42.24 -6.36
C GLU A 773 -27.17 -43.51 -7.15
N GLU A 774 -27.81 -43.70 -8.30
CA GLU A 774 -27.55 -44.82 -9.20
C GLU A 774 -26.20 -44.67 -9.89
N ALA A 775 -25.89 -43.48 -10.40
CA ALA A 775 -24.64 -43.22 -11.09
C ALA A 775 -23.41 -43.49 -10.21
N PHE A 776 -23.44 -43.13 -8.93
CA PHE A 776 -22.33 -43.43 -8.00
C PHE A 776 -22.06 -44.92 -7.83
N LYS A 777 -23.07 -45.80 -7.93
CA LYS A 777 -22.88 -47.25 -7.83
C LYS A 777 -22.09 -47.82 -9.01
N ASN A 778 -22.15 -47.15 -10.15
CA ASN A 778 -21.53 -47.56 -11.41
C ASN A 778 -20.21 -46.83 -11.71
N CYS A 779 -19.78 -45.88 -10.86
CA CYS A 779 -18.50 -45.19 -11.01
C CYS A 779 -17.35 -46.11 -10.59
N ASP A 780 -16.23 -46.07 -11.32
CA ASP A 780 -15.02 -46.79 -10.93
C ASP A 780 -14.38 -46.21 -9.65
N HIS A 781 -14.43 -44.88 -9.49
CA HIS A 781 -13.90 -44.18 -8.32
C HIS A 781 -14.88 -43.11 -7.81
N VAL A 782 -14.92 -42.95 -6.49
CA VAL A 782 -15.75 -41.94 -5.82
C VAL A 782 -14.88 -41.20 -4.80
N PHE A 783 -14.86 -39.87 -4.90
CA PHE A 783 -14.13 -38.99 -3.99
C PHE A 783 -15.11 -38.12 -3.22
N THR A 784 -14.78 -37.84 -1.95
CA THR A 784 -15.53 -36.89 -1.12
C THR A 784 -14.58 -35.89 -0.50
N GLY A 785 -15.05 -34.69 -0.23
CA GLY A 785 -14.24 -33.68 0.43
C GLY A 785 -15.01 -32.43 0.79
N LYS A 786 -14.29 -31.50 1.41
CA LYS A 786 -14.77 -30.17 1.75
C LYS A 786 -13.79 -29.14 1.22
N VAL A 787 -14.32 -28.04 0.70
CA VAL A 787 -13.51 -26.89 0.25
C VAL A 787 -14.06 -25.61 0.85
N ARG A 788 -13.16 -24.72 1.24
CA ARG A 788 -13.48 -23.39 1.76
C ARG A 788 -12.88 -22.33 0.86
N MET A 789 -13.62 -21.26 0.65
CA MET A 789 -13.15 -20.06 -0.03
C MET A 789 -13.44 -18.84 0.86
N GLY A 790 -12.43 -18.03 1.12
CA GLY A 790 -12.56 -16.81 1.91
C GLY A 790 -13.40 -15.73 1.22
N GLY A 791 -13.79 -14.72 1.99
CA GLY A 791 -14.40 -13.50 1.47
C GLY A 791 -13.41 -12.63 0.69
N GLN A 792 -13.90 -11.53 0.14
CA GLN A 792 -13.08 -10.58 -0.61
C GLN A 792 -13.64 -9.17 -0.55
N GLU A 793 -12.82 -8.21 -0.14
CA GLU A 793 -13.16 -6.80 -0.16
C GLU A 793 -13.11 -6.18 -1.56
N HIS A 794 -14.11 -5.36 -1.88
CA HIS A 794 -14.21 -4.71 -3.20
C HIS A 794 -12.99 -3.80 -3.43
N PHE A 795 -12.64 -3.04 -2.40
CA PHE A 795 -11.52 -2.11 -2.39
C PHE A 795 -11.57 -1.13 -3.58
N TYR A 796 -12.78 -0.63 -3.88
CA TYR A 796 -12.92 0.54 -4.76
C TYR A 796 -12.16 1.72 -4.16
N LEU A 797 -11.39 2.43 -5.00
CA LEU A 797 -10.45 3.42 -4.51
C LEU A 797 -11.14 4.68 -3.96
N GLU A 798 -12.30 5.08 -4.52
CA GLU A 798 -13.25 6.00 -3.87
C GLU A 798 -14.12 5.17 -2.93
N THR A 799 -14.09 5.41 -1.62
CA THR A 799 -15.03 4.80 -0.65
C THR A 799 -16.48 5.22 -0.92
N ASN A 800 -17.45 4.69 -0.17
CA ASN A 800 -18.82 5.20 -0.24
C ASN A 800 -18.86 6.67 0.17
N ALA A 801 -19.51 7.47 -0.67
CA ALA A 801 -19.59 8.91 -0.50
C ALA A 801 -20.97 9.43 -0.93
N CYS A 802 -21.48 10.39 -0.19
CA CYS A 802 -22.76 11.04 -0.46
C CYS A 802 -22.71 12.52 -0.02
N LEU A 803 -23.34 13.38 -0.83
CA LEU A 803 -23.71 14.75 -0.48
C LEU A 803 -25.22 14.90 -0.74
N ALA A 804 -25.99 15.21 0.29
CA ALA A 804 -27.42 15.53 0.16
C ALA A 804 -27.63 17.02 0.40
N VAL A 805 -28.41 17.66 -0.48
CA VAL A 805 -28.69 19.08 -0.51
C VAL A 805 -30.21 19.27 -0.41
N PRO A 806 -30.72 19.71 0.75
CA PRO A 806 -32.15 19.92 0.93
C PRO A 806 -32.57 21.23 0.26
N SER A 807 -33.72 21.20 -0.43
CA SER A 807 -34.41 22.38 -0.94
C SER A 807 -35.16 23.07 0.20
N PRO A 808 -35.30 24.41 0.17
CA PRO A 808 -36.20 25.13 1.06
C PRO A 808 -37.69 24.78 0.85
N GLU A 809 -38.05 24.21 -0.30
CA GLU A 809 -39.43 23.99 -0.73
C GLU A 809 -39.83 22.51 -0.72
N ASP A 810 -41.07 22.24 -0.29
CA ASP A 810 -41.78 20.95 -0.40
C ASP A 810 -41.05 19.68 0.08
N GLY A 811 -40.01 19.83 0.91
CA GLY A 811 -39.16 18.72 1.34
C GLY A 811 -38.37 18.09 0.20
N ALA A 812 -38.14 18.81 -0.91
CA ALA A 812 -37.34 18.30 -2.01
C ALA A 812 -35.85 18.19 -1.61
N ILE A 813 -35.16 17.15 -2.09
CA ILE A 813 -33.75 16.89 -1.78
C ILE A 813 -33.02 16.43 -3.04
N GLU A 814 -31.87 17.03 -3.32
CA GLU A 814 -30.94 16.58 -4.36
C GLU A 814 -29.79 15.80 -3.71
N ILE A 815 -29.49 14.61 -4.22
CA ILE A 815 -28.49 13.70 -3.68
C ILE A 815 -27.44 13.44 -4.75
N PHE A 816 -26.17 13.68 -4.42
CA PHE A 816 -25.01 13.27 -5.19
C PHE A 816 -24.38 12.07 -4.50
N ALA A 817 -24.44 10.90 -5.13
CA ALA A 817 -24.01 9.66 -4.50
C ALA A 817 -23.04 8.89 -5.39
N SER A 818 -22.02 8.29 -4.76
CA SER A 818 -21.23 7.24 -5.36
C SER A 818 -21.99 5.91 -5.26
N THR A 819 -22.98 5.71 -6.13
CA THR A 819 -23.85 4.51 -6.15
C THR A 819 -23.99 3.91 -7.56
N GLN A 820 -24.12 2.59 -7.64
CA GLN A 820 -24.51 1.90 -8.87
C GLN A 820 -26.04 1.88 -9.07
N ASN A 821 -26.81 2.19 -8.02
CA ASN A 821 -28.27 2.07 -8.00
C ASN A 821 -28.94 3.38 -7.56
N ALA A 822 -28.98 4.34 -8.48
CA ALA A 822 -29.62 5.63 -8.25
C ALA A 822 -31.13 5.49 -7.95
N ASN A 823 -31.78 4.47 -8.49
CA ASN A 823 -33.21 4.23 -8.29
C ASN A 823 -33.53 3.83 -6.84
N GLU A 824 -32.86 2.81 -6.30
CA GLU A 824 -33.08 2.45 -4.89
C GLU A 824 -32.62 3.55 -3.94
N THR A 825 -31.53 4.25 -4.27
CA THR A 825 -31.12 5.44 -3.52
C THR A 825 -32.26 6.46 -3.44
N GLN A 826 -32.96 6.73 -4.55
CA GLN A 826 -34.09 7.67 -4.58
C GLN A 826 -35.25 7.17 -3.72
N VAL A 827 -35.65 5.90 -3.91
CA VAL A 827 -36.80 5.30 -3.24
C VAL A 827 -36.60 5.27 -1.72
N PHE A 828 -35.43 4.83 -1.26
CA PHE A 828 -35.15 4.72 0.17
C PHE A 828 -34.84 6.06 0.81
N ALA A 829 -34.19 6.99 0.12
CA ALA A 829 -34.06 8.36 0.63
C ALA A 829 -35.44 9.03 0.77
N ALA A 830 -36.35 8.83 -0.19
CA ALA A 830 -37.71 9.36 -0.10
C ALA A 830 -38.48 8.75 1.09
N ARG A 831 -38.37 7.43 1.30
CA ARG A 831 -38.95 6.72 2.45
C ARG A 831 -38.41 7.24 3.78
N THR A 832 -37.08 7.25 3.96
CA THR A 832 -36.43 7.72 5.19
C THR A 832 -36.71 9.21 5.43
N CYS A 833 -36.88 10.01 4.38
CA CYS A 833 -37.28 11.41 4.50
C CYS A 833 -38.79 11.61 4.63
N GLY A 834 -39.63 10.59 4.53
CA GLY A 834 -41.09 10.71 4.61
C GLY A 834 -41.69 11.62 3.53
N VAL A 835 -41.13 11.58 2.31
CA VAL A 835 -41.58 12.37 1.15
C VAL A 835 -41.88 11.46 -0.04
N ALA A 836 -42.62 11.97 -1.03
CA ALA A 836 -42.83 11.25 -2.27
C ALA A 836 -41.53 11.16 -3.09
N ALA A 837 -41.33 10.06 -3.83
CA ALA A 837 -40.10 9.83 -4.60
C ALA A 837 -39.79 10.94 -5.63
N ASN A 838 -40.82 11.62 -6.16
CA ASN A 838 -40.64 12.76 -7.07
C ASN A 838 -40.01 14.00 -6.40
N LYS A 839 -39.94 14.05 -5.07
CA LYS A 839 -39.25 15.10 -4.31
C LYS A 839 -37.75 14.81 -4.15
N VAL A 840 -37.30 13.59 -4.44
CA VAL A 840 -35.89 13.21 -4.33
C VAL A 840 -35.29 13.05 -5.72
N VAL A 841 -34.15 13.70 -5.96
CA VAL A 841 -33.38 13.56 -7.21
C VAL A 841 -32.01 13.01 -6.87
N VAL A 842 -31.63 11.88 -7.48
CA VAL A 842 -30.29 11.28 -7.30
C VAL A 842 -29.47 11.48 -8.56
N ARG A 843 -28.26 12.01 -8.40
CA ARG A 843 -27.31 12.28 -9.48
C ARG A 843 -26.02 11.51 -9.27
N VAL A 844 -25.66 10.74 -10.28
CA VAL A 844 -24.41 9.97 -10.32
C VAL A 844 -23.64 10.39 -11.56
N LYS A 845 -22.48 11.03 -11.39
CA LYS A 845 -21.64 11.43 -12.52
C LYS A 845 -20.68 10.32 -12.94
N ARG A 846 -20.01 9.72 -11.96
CA ARG A 846 -19.01 8.64 -12.07
C ARG A 846 -18.72 8.06 -10.68
N LEU A 847 -18.07 6.91 -10.64
CA LEU A 847 -17.58 6.28 -9.41
C LEU A 847 -16.09 5.95 -9.56
N GLY A 848 -15.32 6.09 -8.48
CA GLY A 848 -13.95 5.61 -8.33
C GLY A 848 -13.88 4.10 -8.06
N GLY A 849 -14.71 3.32 -8.76
CA GLY A 849 -14.91 1.89 -8.57
C GLY A 849 -16.20 1.57 -7.79
N GLY A 850 -16.79 0.41 -8.07
CA GLY A 850 -17.99 -0.09 -7.38
C GLY A 850 -17.98 -1.61 -7.24
N PHE A 851 -17.76 -2.33 -8.35
CA PHE A 851 -17.54 -3.78 -8.36
C PHE A 851 -18.66 -4.63 -7.72
N GLY A 852 -19.87 -4.08 -7.58
CA GLY A 852 -21.01 -4.70 -6.88
C GLY A 852 -21.24 -4.13 -5.48
N GLY A 853 -20.19 -3.73 -4.75
CA GLY A 853 -20.32 -3.22 -3.37
C GLY A 853 -21.03 -1.89 -3.23
N LYS A 854 -21.30 -1.21 -4.36
CA LYS A 854 -22.10 0.03 -4.41
C LYS A 854 -23.48 -0.18 -5.06
N GLU A 855 -23.90 -1.43 -5.24
CA GLU A 855 -25.22 -1.81 -5.77
C GLU A 855 -26.34 -1.62 -4.74
N SER A 856 -26.22 -2.20 -3.55
CA SER A 856 -27.18 -2.04 -2.45
C SER A 856 -26.62 -1.22 -1.29
N ARG A 857 -25.37 -1.48 -0.89
CA ARG A 857 -24.80 -1.00 0.39
C ARG A 857 -24.63 0.53 0.45
N SER A 858 -24.37 1.16 -0.70
CA SER A 858 -24.30 2.63 -0.83
C SER A 858 -25.64 3.34 -0.54
N VAL A 859 -26.76 2.63 -0.65
CA VAL A 859 -28.12 3.15 -0.38
C VAL A 859 -28.29 3.45 1.11
N ILE A 860 -27.65 2.68 1.99
CA ILE A 860 -27.69 2.88 3.45
C ILE A 860 -27.13 4.26 3.79
N LEU A 861 -25.90 4.55 3.34
CA LEU A 861 -25.24 5.83 3.58
C LEU A 861 -26.04 7.00 3.00
N SER A 862 -26.45 6.89 1.74
CA SER A 862 -27.11 7.99 1.04
C SER A 862 -28.49 8.34 1.59
N SER A 863 -29.26 7.33 2.03
CA SER A 863 -30.56 7.55 2.68
C SER A 863 -30.41 8.22 4.04
N VAL A 864 -29.41 7.80 4.83
CA VAL A 864 -29.11 8.40 6.13
C VAL A 864 -28.62 9.85 5.99
N VAL A 865 -27.75 10.12 5.02
CA VAL A 865 -27.27 11.48 4.73
C VAL A 865 -28.42 12.38 4.25
N ALA A 866 -29.38 11.85 3.48
CA ALA A 866 -30.59 12.59 3.11
C ALA A 866 -31.46 12.92 4.33
N LEU A 867 -31.65 11.98 5.26
CA LEU A 867 -32.35 12.23 6.51
C LEU A 867 -31.67 13.32 7.36
N ALA A 868 -30.34 13.28 7.48
CA ALA A 868 -29.55 14.29 8.18
C ALA A 868 -29.76 15.69 7.55
N ALA A 869 -29.72 15.77 6.22
CA ALA A 869 -29.96 16.99 5.47
C ALA A 869 -31.37 17.52 5.69
N LYS A 870 -32.38 16.65 5.67
CA LYS A 870 -33.78 17.00 5.97
C LYS A 870 -33.91 17.58 7.38
N LYS A 871 -33.39 16.88 8.41
CA LYS A 871 -33.51 17.28 9.83
C LYS A 871 -32.88 18.65 10.06
N THR A 872 -31.65 18.84 9.56
CA THR A 872 -30.88 20.06 9.81
C THR A 872 -31.21 21.20 8.85
N LYS A 873 -31.93 20.92 7.75
CA LYS A 873 -32.19 21.85 6.64
C LYS A 873 -30.90 22.46 6.06
N ARG A 874 -29.82 21.67 6.07
CA ARG A 874 -28.49 22.05 5.61
C ARG A 874 -27.94 20.98 4.68
N PRO A 875 -27.06 21.32 3.72
CA PRO A 875 -26.32 20.32 2.99
C PRO A 875 -25.53 19.43 3.96
N VAL A 876 -25.56 18.11 3.76
CA VAL A 876 -24.79 17.15 4.56
C VAL A 876 -23.96 16.28 3.65
N ARG A 877 -22.68 16.14 3.97
CA ARG A 877 -21.74 15.25 3.30
C ARG A 877 -21.25 14.16 4.23
N CYS A 878 -21.06 12.97 3.68
CA CYS A 878 -20.28 11.93 4.32
C CYS A 878 -19.53 11.13 3.24
N MET A 879 -18.20 11.05 3.37
CA MET A 879 -17.36 10.09 2.67
C MET A 879 -16.72 9.21 3.73
N LEU A 880 -16.93 7.90 3.64
CA LEU A 880 -16.42 6.97 4.63
C LEU A 880 -14.90 6.92 4.59
N THR A 881 -14.29 6.80 5.76
CA THR A 881 -12.91 6.33 5.84
C THR A 881 -12.82 4.89 5.32
N ARG A 882 -11.62 4.43 4.96
CA ARG A 882 -11.43 3.05 4.48
C ARG A 882 -11.85 2.01 5.52
N GLU A 883 -11.59 2.29 6.80
CA GLU A 883 -11.97 1.42 7.92
C GLU A 883 -13.50 1.32 8.04
N GLU A 884 -14.21 2.45 8.10
CA GLU A 884 -15.68 2.47 8.14
C GLU A 884 -16.27 1.75 6.93
N ASP A 885 -15.72 1.98 5.73
CA ASP A 885 -16.19 1.36 4.49
C ASP A 885 -16.06 -0.17 4.53
N MET A 886 -14.87 -0.69 4.86
CA MET A 886 -14.62 -2.15 4.97
C MET A 886 -15.41 -2.79 6.13
N LEU A 887 -15.67 -2.05 7.20
CA LEU A 887 -16.41 -2.56 8.35
C LEU A 887 -17.92 -2.66 8.07
N THR A 888 -18.48 -1.79 7.23
CA THR A 888 -19.94 -1.59 7.14
C THR A 888 -20.56 -1.96 5.78
N MET A 889 -19.77 -1.96 4.71
CA MET A 889 -20.28 -2.06 3.33
C MET A 889 -20.25 -3.48 2.76
N GLY A 890 -19.97 -4.49 3.59
CA GLY A 890 -20.00 -5.88 3.19
C GLY A 890 -18.92 -6.26 2.17
N GLN A 891 -18.78 -7.56 1.94
CA GLN A 891 -17.76 -8.11 1.05
C GLN A 891 -18.36 -9.20 0.14
N ARG A 892 -17.51 -9.83 -0.68
CA ARG A 892 -17.86 -11.10 -1.34
C ARG A 892 -18.16 -12.16 -0.30
N HIS A 893 -19.25 -12.91 -0.48
CA HIS A 893 -19.58 -14.07 0.34
C HIS A 893 -18.45 -15.10 0.39
N PRO A 894 -17.97 -15.47 1.59
CA PRO A 894 -17.25 -16.72 1.82
C PRO A 894 -18.13 -17.92 1.48
N PHE A 895 -17.51 -19.00 0.98
CA PHE A 895 -18.20 -20.24 0.60
C PHE A 895 -17.58 -21.46 1.29
N LEU A 896 -18.43 -22.39 1.70
CA LEU A 896 -18.09 -23.75 2.10
C LEU A 896 -18.86 -24.71 1.19
N ALA A 897 -18.16 -25.69 0.63
CA ALA A 897 -18.80 -26.73 -0.15
C ALA A 897 -18.42 -28.12 0.36
N HIS A 898 -19.41 -28.99 0.44
CA HIS A 898 -19.23 -30.43 0.65
C HIS A 898 -19.53 -31.13 -0.67
N TYR A 899 -18.55 -31.84 -1.22
CA TYR A 899 -18.69 -32.50 -2.52
C TYR A 899 -18.51 -34.01 -2.42
N LYS A 900 -19.20 -34.70 -3.33
CA LYS A 900 -19.00 -36.10 -3.69
C LYS A 900 -19.00 -36.21 -5.20
N VAL A 901 -17.91 -36.70 -5.78
CA VAL A 901 -17.73 -36.80 -7.24
C VAL A 901 -17.40 -38.22 -7.64
N GLY A 902 -18.07 -38.71 -8.69
CA GLY A 902 -17.90 -40.05 -9.23
C GLY A 902 -17.31 -39.98 -10.63
N VAL A 903 -16.24 -40.73 -10.86
CA VAL A 903 -15.49 -40.74 -12.12
C VAL A 903 -15.24 -42.18 -12.60
N ASN A 904 -15.10 -42.34 -13.91
CA ASN A 904 -14.65 -43.57 -14.52
C ASN A 904 -13.11 -43.65 -14.50
N LYS A 905 -12.55 -44.81 -14.86
CA LYS A 905 -11.09 -45.03 -15.00
C LYS A 905 -10.41 -44.09 -16.00
N ASP A 906 -11.13 -43.58 -16.99
CA ASP A 906 -10.63 -42.61 -17.96
C ASP A 906 -10.67 -41.16 -17.45
N GLY A 907 -11.10 -40.94 -16.20
CA GLY A 907 -11.23 -39.62 -15.58
C GLY A 907 -12.53 -38.88 -15.90
N LYS A 908 -13.45 -39.46 -16.70
CA LYS A 908 -14.71 -38.80 -17.05
C LYS A 908 -15.67 -38.76 -15.88
N ILE A 909 -16.12 -37.56 -15.51
CA ILE A 909 -17.10 -37.33 -14.43
C ILE A 909 -18.47 -37.87 -14.84
N GLN A 910 -19.03 -38.76 -14.02
CA GLN A 910 -20.36 -39.35 -14.22
C GLN A 910 -21.40 -38.81 -13.24
N ALA A 911 -20.98 -38.44 -12.03
CA ALA A 911 -21.88 -38.01 -10.97
C ALA A 911 -21.26 -36.91 -10.10
N LEU A 912 -22.07 -35.90 -9.75
CA LEU A 912 -21.73 -34.87 -8.77
C LEU A 912 -22.88 -34.70 -7.78
N ASP A 913 -22.57 -34.82 -6.50
CA ASP A 913 -23.41 -34.38 -5.39
C ASP A 913 -22.67 -33.27 -4.65
N LEU A 914 -23.28 -32.10 -4.55
CA LEU A 914 -22.66 -30.89 -4.04
C LEU A 914 -23.61 -30.14 -3.10
N SER A 915 -23.13 -29.84 -1.90
CA SER A 915 -23.81 -28.94 -0.96
C SER A 915 -23.01 -27.66 -0.85
N ILE A 916 -23.62 -26.53 -1.16
CA ILE A 916 -23.00 -25.21 -1.17
C ILE A 916 -23.62 -24.35 -0.07
N TYR A 917 -22.75 -23.73 0.72
CA TYR A 917 -23.10 -22.81 1.79
C TYR A 917 -22.38 -21.49 1.55
N ASN A 918 -23.12 -20.38 1.53
CA ASN A 918 -22.52 -19.05 1.53
C ASN A 918 -22.80 -18.34 2.84
N ASN A 919 -21.79 -17.67 3.41
CA ASN A 919 -21.99 -16.81 4.57
C ASN A 919 -22.60 -15.48 4.13
N ALA A 920 -23.88 -15.26 4.42
CA ALA A 920 -24.59 -14.03 4.10
C ALA A 920 -24.29 -12.88 5.07
N GLY A 921 -23.80 -13.18 6.27
CA GLY A 921 -23.83 -12.24 7.38
C GLY A 921 -25.21 -12.18 8.04
N TRP A 922 -25.49 -11.05 8.70
CA TRP A 922 -26.65 -10.93 9.58
C TRP A 922 -27.97 -10.67 8.85
N THR A 923 -27.92 -10.10 7.64
CA THR A 923 -29.09 -9.83 6.78
C THR A 923 -29.01 -10.59 5.47
N PHE A 924 -30.09 -10.53 4.70
CA PHE A 924 -30.24 -11.24 3.45
C PHE A 924 -29.47 -10.61 2.28
N ASP A 925 -29.62 -9.30 2.06
CA ASP A 925 -29.08 -8.55 0.90
C ASP A 925 -29.22 -9.35 -0.42
N LEU A 926 -28.16 -9.48 -1.21
CA LEU A 926 -28.18 -10.22 -2.49
C LEU A 926 -27.75 -11.69 -2.35
N SER A 927 -27.72 -12.21 -1.12
CA SER A 927 -27.07 -13.49 -0.78
C SER A 927 -27.69 -14.71 -1.45
N THR A 928 -29.01 -14.75 -1.62
CA THR A 928 -29.67 -15.87 -2.30
C THR A 928 -29.35 -15.88 -3.78
N ALA A 929 -29.39 -14.73 -4.45
CA ALA A 929 -29.08 -14.66 -5.88
C ALA A 929 -27.60 -15.01 -6.15
N VAL A 930 -26.70 -14.66 -5.22
CA VAL A 930 -25.30 -15.10 -5.24
C VAL A 930 -25.17 -16.61 -5.07
N CYS A 931 -25.90 -17.21 -4.11
CA CYS A 931 -25.91 -18.66 -3.89
C CYS A 931 -26.45 -19.41 -5.13
N GLU A 932 -27.58 -18.96 -5.68
CA GLU A 932 -28.18 -19.52 -6.89
C GLU A 932 -27.22 -19.44 -8.08
N ARG A 933 -26.54 -18.31 -8.28
CA ARG A 933 -25.54 -18.20 -9.34
C ARG A 933 -24.35 -19.14 -9.12
N ALA A 934 -23.87 -19.32 -7.90
CA ALA A 934 -22.82 -20.30 -7.62
C ALA A 934 -23.27 -21.72 -7.99
N MET A 935 -24.51 -22.09 -7.64
CA MET A 935 -25.07 -23.40 -7.99
C MET A 935 -25.18 -23.62 -9.50
N THR A 936 -25.58 -22.60 -10.27
CA THR A 936 -25.72 -22.74 -11.73
C THR A 936 -24.40 -22.68 -12.49
N HIS A 937 -23.27 -22.42 -11.82
CA HIS A 937 -21.94 -22.36 -12.44
C HIS A 937 -20.98 -23.40 -11.85
N SER A 938 -21.46 -24.30 -10.97
CA SER A 938 -20.63 -25.33 -10.33
C SER A 938 -20.22 -26.47 -11.25
N ASP A 939 -20.79 -26.52 -12.46
CA ASP A 939 -20.37 -27.41 -13.53
C ASP A 939 -19.22 -26.81 -14.37
N GLY A 940 -18.94 -25.50 -14.24
CA GLY A 940 -17.89 -24.82 -15.00
C GLY A 940 -18.08 -25.00 -16.51
N CYS A 941 -17.18 -25.78 -17.13
CA CYS A 941 -17.27 -26.17 -18.54
C CYS A 941 -17.41 -27.69 -18.72
N TYR A 942 -17.82 -28.42 -17.68
CA TYR A 942 -17.90 -29.88 -17.66
C TYR A 942 -19.33 -30.37 -17.88
N SER A 943 -19.53 -31.23 -18.89
CA SER A 943 -20.82 -31.91 -19.07
C SER A 943 -20.96 -33.08 -18.10
N ILE A 944 -21.64 -32.85 -16.98
CA ILE A 944 -21.92 -33.87 -15.97
C ILE A 944 -23.32 -34.47 -16.20
N PRO A 945 -23.46 -35.79 -16.42
CA PRO A 945 -24.75 -36.38 -16.77
C PRO A 945 -25.68 -36.50 -15.55
N ASN A 946 -25.15 -36.71 -14.35
CA ASN A 946 -25.91 -36.85 -13.11
C ASN A 946 -25.43 -35.84 -12.07
N VAL A 947 -26.30 -34.91 -11.67
CA VAL A 947 -25.97 -33.79 -10.80
C VAL A 947 -27.06 -33.61 -9.74
N LEU A 948 -26.65 -33.38 -8.50
CA LEU A 948 -27.48 -32.90 -7.41
C LEU A 948 -26.72 -31.78 -6.69
N VAL A 949 -27.15 -30.53 -6.84
CA VAL A 949 -26.58 -29.36 -6.16
C VAL A 949 -27.61 -28.78 -5.21
N ARG A 950 -27.22 -28.56 -3.95
CA ARG A 950 -28.07 -28.02 -2.89
C ARG A 950 -27.44 -26.76 -2.33
N GLY A 951 -28.20 -25.66 -2.26
CA GLY A 951 -27.74 -24.36 -1.79
C GLY A 951 -28.44 -23.93 -0.50
N ARG A 952 -27.65 -23.44 0.47
CA ARG A 952 -28.11 -22.89 1.75
C ARG A 952 -27.40 -21.56 2.02
N VAL A 953 -28.12 -20.63 2.65
CA VAL A 953 -27.61 -19.29 2.95
C VAL A 953 -27.43 -19.15 4.46
N CYS A 954 -26.18 -19.21 4.94
CA CYS A 954 -25.86 -19.16 6.37
C CYS A 954 -26.11 -17.75 6.92
N LYS A 955 -26.86 -17.66 8.02
CA LYS A 955 -27.06 -16.43 8.78
C LYS A 955 -26.04 -16.40 9.91
N THR A 956 -25.21 -15.36 9.96
CA THR A 956 -24.14 -15.20 10.96
C THR A 956 -24.13 -13.78 11.50
N ASN A 957 -23.47 -13.55 12.64
CA ASN A 957 -23.26 -12.23 13.23
C ASN A 957 -22.05 -11.49 12.63
N THR A 958 -21.86 -11.64 11.32
CA THR A 958 -20.87 -10.90 10.53
C THR A 958 -21.57 -9.87 9.64
N VAL A 959 -20.82 -8.93 9.06
CA VAL A 959 -21.39 -7.90 8.18
C VAL A 959 -22.17 -8.56 7.04
N SER A 960 -23.28 -7.93 6.65
CA SER A 960 -24.06 -8.42 5.51
C SER A 960 -23.22 -8.38 4.24
N ASN A 961 -23.01 -9.53 3.63
CA ASN A 961 -22.25 -9.68 2.38
C ASN A 961 -23.14 -9.36 1.18
N THR A 962 -22.52 -8.89 0.10
CA THR A 962 -23.26 -8.32 -1.03
C THR A 962 -22.68 -8.75 -2.38
N ALA A 963 -23.19 -8.15 -3.45
CA ALA A 963 -22.68 -8.32 -4.80
C ALA A 963 -21.17 -8.06 -4.88
N PHE A 964 -20.45 -8.95 -5.53
CA PHE A 964 -19.09 -8.70 -6.01
C PHE A 964 -19.00 -9.21 -7.45
N ARG A 965 -18.28 -8.53 -8.35
CA ARG A 965 -17.96 -8.99 -9.72
C ARG A 965 -17.83 -10.52 -9.84
N GLY A 966 -18.70 -11.13 -10.65
CA GLY A 966 -18.87 -12.58 -10.81
C GLY A 966 -20.08 -13.15 -10.08
N PHE A 967 -20.47 -12.54 -8.96
CA PHE A 967 -21.74 -12.70 -8.25
C PHE A 967 -22.03 -14.16 -7.83
N GLY A 968 -21.03 -14.87 -7.29
CA GLY A 968 -21.14 -16.29 -6.92
C GLY A 968 -20.57 -17.24 -7.96
N GLY A 969 -20.48 -16.83 -9.23
CA GLY A 969 -19.85 -17.62 -10.29
C GLY A 969 -18.43 -18.10 -9.94
N PRO A 970 -17.50 -17.20 -9.53
CA PRO A 970 -16.14 -17.60 -9.13
C PRO A 970 -16.04 -18.56 -7.94
N GLN A 971 -17.08 -18.65 -7.13
CA GLN A 971 -17.12 -19.56 -5.97
C GLN A 971 -17.78 -20.89 -6.32
N GLY A 972 -18.66 -20.90 -7.34
CA GLY A 972 -19.29 -22.10 -7.86
C GLY A 972 -18.35 -22.90 -8.76
N THR A 973 -17.77 -22.23 -9.77
CA THR A 973 -16.79 -22.81 -10.71
C THR A 973 -15.51 -23.22 -10.00
#